data_AF-D4A911-F1
#
_entry.id   AF-D4A911-F1
#
_cell.length_a   1.000
_cell.length_b   1.000
_cell.length_c   1.000
_cell.angle_alpha   90.00
_cell.angle_beta   90.00
_cell.angle_gamma   90.00
#
_symmetry.space_group_name_H-M   'P 1'
#
loop_
_entity.id
_entity.type
_entity.pdbx_description
1 polymer ?
#
loop_
_entity_poly.entity_id
_entity_poly.type
_entity_poly.pdbx_seq_one_letter_code
_entity_poly.pdbx_strand_id
1 'polypeptide(L)'
;MGEFSIVIVSPTSGNVSVECQPGSRPCANAWDCVATDLFCDGEVNCPDGADEDTGLCATACDGRFLLTGDSGVFQANRYPRPDESGVVCRWIIRVNQGLSVRMSFGKFISHYTDVLDIYEGIGPSKILRGSFWETDPGTIRIFSNQVTVTFLIKSDEYDYIGFNATYSTFNSSEINNYEKINCTFDDGFCFWTQDLDDDNEWERNQMARFPCYTGPFSDHTFGNESGFYISTPAEQAWKSERVGLSSLSLGFTSEPVCLHFWYYMCCENVYNLNIHVSSTETTDKIVFQRQGNYGRNWNYGQVTLNETVEFKVVFNAFRNRGCSTIALDDISLTNGICSESPYPEPTLVPTPPPEHPTDCGGPFELWEPNTTFSSPNFPDNYPNQAFCIWNLNAQSGKNIQLHFQEFDLENINDVVEVRDGVKFDSLLLAVYTGRGPVKDLFSTTNRMTVIFDTDMKNGGKGFKANFTSGYYLGIPQPCQDDEFQCKDGNCIPMGNLCDSYQHCSDGSDEAHCVRFLNGTQSNNGLVQFNIHNIWHIACAEPWTTQISNEVCHLLGLGSANSSMPILSTGGGPFVRLNEAPNGSLILTPSLQCSQDSLILLQCNHKSCGEKMVTQKVGPKIVGGSDTQAGAWPWVVALYYRDRSGDRLLCGASLVSSDWLVSAAHCVYRRNLDPTRWTAVLGLHMQSNLTSPQVVRRVVDRIVINPHYDKRRKVNDIAMMHLEFKVNYTDYIQPICLPEENQTFTPGRMCSIAGWGYNKINGSTVDVLKEADVPLVSNEKCQQQLPEYDITESMLCAGYEEGGTDSCQGDSGGPLMCQENNRWFLVGVTSFGVQCALPNHPGVYARVSQFIEWIHSFLH
;
A
#
# COMPACT_ATOMS: atom_id res chain seq x y z
N MET A 1 104.23 25.41 -47.71
CA MET A 1 102.99 26.22 -47.54
C MET A 1 102.26 25.59 -46.37
N GLY A 2 102.05 26.32 -45.27
CA GLY A 2 101.26 25.82 -44.13
C GLY A 2 102.06 25.42 -42.89
N GLU A 3 101.53 25.91 -41.76
CA GLU A 3 101.42 25.33 -40.41
C GLU A 3 101.80 26.36 -39.32
N PHE A 4 100.81 26.74 -38.49
CA PHE A 4 100.85 27.31 -37.13
C PHE A 4 99.58 28.17 -36.89
N SER A 5 98.65 27.69 -36.05
CA SER A 5 97.65 28.51 -35.33
C SER A 5 97.28 27.85 -33.99
N ILE A 6 97.97 28.37 -32.96
CA ILE A 6 97.74 28.53 -31.51
C ILE A 6 96.54 27.83 -30.81
N VAL A 7 96.89 27.21 -29.67
CA VAL A 7 96.08 26.50 -28.65
C VAL A 7 95.64 27.44 -27.52
N ILE A 8 94.38 27.36 -27.06
CA ILE A 8 93.87 27.88 -25.77
C ILE A 8 92.82 26.90 -25.20
N VAL A 9 92.92 26.62 -23.89
CA VAL A 9 92.28 25.55 -23.08
C VAL A 9 91.33 26.17 -22.04
N SER A 10 90.09 25.67 -21.85
CA SER A 10 89.26 25.76 -20.60
C SER A 10 87.78 25.36 -20.81
N PRO A 11 87.05 24.85 -19.80
CA PRO A 11 87.40 23.76 -18.88
C PRO A 11 86.39 22.60 -18.96
N THR A 12 86.82 21.43 -18.50
CA THR A 12 85.97 20.31 -18.08
C THR A 12 84.88 20.78 -17.09
N SER A 13 83.59 20.66 -17.42
CA SER A 13 82.49 20.79 -16.45
C SER A 13 81.79 19.44 -16.32
N GLY A 14 81.85 18.88 -15.12
CA GLY A 14 81.30 17.57 -14.81
C GLY A 14 79.78 17.51 -15.04
N ASN A 15 79.31 16.35 -15.50
CA ASN A 15 77.92 15.92 -15.35
C ASN A 15 77.57 15.94 -13.86
N VAL A 16 77.06 17.07 -13.37
CA VAL A 16 76.35 17.15 -12.10
C VAL A 16 74.88 17.15 -12.47
N SER A 17 74.29 15.97 -12.57
CA SER A 17 72.84 15.83 -12.52
C SER A 17 72.40 16.31 -11.14
N VAL A 18 71.58 17.36 -11.08
CA VAL A 18 71.00 17.80 -9.81
C VAL A 18 70.11 16.67 -9.28
N GLU A 19 70.46 16.17 -8.10
CA GLU A 19 69.60 15.24 -7.36
C GLU A 19 68.62 16.09 -6.55
N CYS A 20 67.40 16.24 -7.08
CA CYS A 20 66.34 17.00 -6.40
C CYS A 20 65.97 16.32 -5.08
N GLN A 21 65.55 17.11 -4.08
CA GLN A 21 65.08 16.55 -2.80
C GLN A 21 63.83 15.69 -3.01
N PRO A 22 63.56 14.70 -2.13
CA PRO A 22 62.32 13.94 -2.16
C PRO A 22 61.11 14.89 -2.18
N GLY A 23 60.28 14.78 -3.22
CA GLY A 23 59.14 15.69 -3.44
C GLY A 23 59.34 16.74 -4.54
N SER A 24 60.54 16.89 -5.11
CA SER A 24 60.82 17.79 -6.23
C SER A 24 61.31 17.04 -7.48
N ARG A 25 61.05 17.59 -8.67
CA ARG A 25 61.49 17.08 -9.96
C ARG A 25 62.34 18.13 -10.69
N PRO A 26 63.37 17.71 -11.46
CA PRO A 26 64.17 18.64 -12.25
C PRO A 26 63.40 19.18 -13.46
N CYS A 27 63.58 20.45 -13.79
CA CYS A 27 63.17 21.04 -15.07
C CYS A 27 63.98 20.43 -16.23
N ALA A 28 63.58 20.66 -17.50
CA ALA A 28 64.28 20.08 -18.66
C ALA A 28 65.73 20.58 -18.79
N ASN A 29 66.02 21.79 -18.29
CA ASN A 29 67.37 22.32 -18.17
C ASN A 29 68.28 21.58 -17.14
N ALA A 30 67.72 20.67 -16.33
CA ALA A 30 68.35 19.90 -15.25
C ALA A 30 69.10 20.73 -14.18
N TRP A 31 68.89 22.05 -14.14
CA TRP A 31 69.57 22.97 -13.22
C TRP A 31 68.64 23.47 -12.11
N ASP A 32 67.34 23.50 -12.38
CA ASP A 32 66.32 23.93 -11.43
C ASP A 32 65.45 22.73 -11.01
N CYS A 33 65.13 22.64 -9.72
CA CYS A 33 64.19 21.68 -9.18
C CYS A 33 62.90 22.40 -8.78
N VAL A 34 61.77 21.92 -9.27
CA VAL A 34 60.43 22.41 -8.94
C VAL A 34 59.70 21.34 -8.14
N ALA A 35 58.86 21.74 -7.20
CA ALA A 35 58.08 20.79 -6.40
C ALA A 35 57.14 19.97 -7.30
N THR A 36 56.95 18.69 -7.00
CA THR A 36 56.25 17.75 -7.90
C THR A 36 54.78 18.13 -8.10
N ASP A 37 54.18 18.80 -7.12
CA ASP A 37 52.81 19.30 -7.11
C ASP A 37 52.58 20.54 -7.99
N LEU A 38 53.65 21.27 -8.31
CA LEU A 38 53.66 22.43 -9.20
C LEU A 38 53.75 22.05 -10.68
N PHE A 39 54.04 20.79 -11.01
CA PHE A 39 53.98 20.34 -12.40
C PHE A 39 52.53 20.23 -12.88
N CYS A 40 52.27 20.70 -14.10
CA CYS A 40 50.97 20.63 -14.75
C CYS A 40 49.86 21.33 -13.94
N ASP A 41 50.16 22.42 -13.25
CA ASP A 41 49.20 23.20 -12.47
C ASP A 41 48.66 24.42 -13.23
N GLY A 42 49.20 24.68 -14.43
CA GLY A 42 48.89 25.79 -15.31
C GLY A 42 49.91 26.92 -15.22
N GLU A 43 50.60 27.10 -14.11
CA GLU A 43 51.58 28.16 -13.89
C GLU A 43 52.97 27.74 -14.39
N VAL A 44 53.69 28.67 -15.03
CA VAL A 44 55.06 28.39 -15.47
C VAL A 44 55.99 28.62 -14.28
N ASN A 45 56.46 27.54 -13.66
CA ASN A 45 57.40 27.53 -12.56
C ASN A 45 58.81 27.13 -13.00
N CYS A 46 58.96 26.31 -14.04
CA CYS A 46 60.24 26.09 -14.69
C CYS A 46 60.59 27.27 -15.61
N PRO A 47 61.82 27.82 -15.58
CA PRO A 47 62.20 28.95 -16.43
C PRO A 47 62.09 28.68 -17.94
N ASP A 48 62.15 27.41 -18.34
CA ASP A 48 61.98 26.94 -19.72
C ASP A 48 60.52 26.55 -20.06
N GLY A 49 59.60 26.60 -19.09
CA GLY A 49 58.20 26.18 -19.23
C GLY A 49 58.01 24.67 -19.38
N ALA A 50 59.04 23.87 -19.09
CA ALA A 50 59.00 22.42 -19.28
C ALA A 50 58.05 21.70 -18.31
N ASP A 51 57.71 22.32 -17.19
CA ASP A 51 56.72 21.85 -16.22
C ASP A 51 55.28 21.85 -16.74
N GLU A 52 55.00 22.69 -17.74
CA GLU A 52 53.69 22.85 -18.37
C GLU A 52 53.66 22.31 -19.81
N ASP A 53 54.67 21.52 -20.20
CA ASP A 53 54.75 20.93 -21.53
C ASP A 53 53.55 20.03 -21.81
N THR A 54 52.89 20.26 -22.96
CA THR A 54 51.69 19.48 -23.34
C THR A 54 51.94 17.98 -23.48
N GLY A 55 53.15 17.54 -23.81
CA GLY A 55 53.49 16.11 -23.86
C GLY A 55 53.65 15.49 -22.47
N LEU A 56 54.20 16.25 -21.53
CA LEU A 56 54.34 15.86 -20.13
C LEU A 56 53.00 15.87 -19.38
N CYS A 57 52.20 16.91 -19.60
CA CYS A 57 50.96 17.18 -18.87
C CYS A 57 49.70 16.61 -19.54
N ALA A 58 49.85 15.98 -20.71
CA ALA A 58 48.76 15.30 -21.42
C ALA A 58 47.96 14.41 -20.46
N THR A 59 46.67 14.71 -20.32
CA THR A 59 45.83 13.94 -19.40
C THR A 59 45.73 12.49 -19.84
N ALA A 60 45.75 11.58 -18.88
CA ALA A 60 45.56 10.16 -19.14
C ALA A 60 44.18 9.83 -19.78
N CYS A 61 43.22 10.77 -19.70
CA CYS A 61 41.89 10.63 -20.24
C CYS A 61 41.81 10.87 -21.77
N ASP A 62 42.10 12.09 -22.23
CA ASP A 62 41.94 12.46 -23.63
C ASP A 62 43.21 13.07 -24.27
N GLY A 63 44.33 13.01 -23.54
CA GLY A 63 45.63 13.49 -24.01
C GLY A 63 45.74 15.02 -24.08
N ARG A 64 44.74 15.76 -23.61
CA ARG A 64 44.73 17.23 -23.62
C ARG A 64 44.85 17.76 -22.23
N PHE A 65 45.67 18.80 -22.07
CA PHE A 65 45.92 19.48 -20.80
C PHE A 65 45.38 20.91 -20.84
N LEU A 66 45.87 21.70 -21.80
CA LEU A 66 45.55 23.11 -21.93
C LEU A 66 44.51 23.36 -23.03
N LEU A 67 43.42 24.05 -22.69
CA LEU A 67 42.29 24.37 -23.56
C LEU A 67 42.13 25.89 -23.66
N THR A 68 42.45 26.48 -24.82
CA THR A 68 42.56 27.94 -24.99
C THR A 68 41.53 28.58 -25.92
N GLY A 69 40.69 27.79 -26.60
CA GLY A 69 39.65 28.33 -27.49
C GLY A 69 38.47 28.89 -26.71
N ASP A 70 37.66 29.75 -27.34
CA ASP A 70 36.39 30.28 -26.76
C ASP A 70 35.33 29.18 -26.59
N SER A 71 35.55 28.01 -27.19
CA SER A 71 34.78 26.79 -26.96
C SER A 71 35.63 25.55 -27.23
N GLY A 72 35.19 24.41 -26.70
CA GLY A 72 35.84 23.13 -26.95
C GLY A 72 35.14 21.98 -26.25
N VAL A 73 35.79 20.82 -26.28
CA VAL A 73 35.29 19.55 -25.73
C VAL A 73 36.40 18.93 -24.89
N PHE A 74 36.09 18.29 -23.78
CA PHE A 74 36.99 17.45 -22.99
C PHE A 74 36.21 16.25 -22.45
N GLN A 75 36.87 15.10 -22.33
CA GLN A 75 36.19 13.85 -21.98
C GLN A 75 37.04 12.95 -21.10
N ALA A 76 36.38 12.25 -20.18
CA ALA A 76 36.97 11.13 -19.48
C ALA A 76 36.67 9.86 -20.30
N ASN A 77 37.70 9.23 -20.88
CA ASN A 77 37.53 8.04 -21.71
C ASN A 77 38.20 6.83 -21.02
N ARG A 78 37.40 5.89 -20.52
CA ARG A 78 37.88 4.59 -20.01
C ARG A 78 37.03 3.44 -20.55
N TYR A 79 37.36 3.02 -21.76
CA TYR A 79 37.13 1.64 -22.21
C TYR A 79 38.14 1.29 -23.31
N PRO A 80 38.93 0.20 -23.19
CA PRO A 80 39.22 -0.63 -22.01
C PRO A 80 40.74 -0.78 -21.76
N ARG A 81 41.23 -0.45 -20.55
CA ARG A 81 42.51 -0.96 -20.01
C ARG A 81 42.45 -1.04 -18.48
N PRO A 82 42.43 -2.24 -17.88
CA PRO A 82 42.76 -2.44 -16.48
C PRO A 82 44.29 -2.61 -16.32
N ASP A 83 44.89 -1.92 -15.34
CA ASP A 83 46.05 -2.43 -14.56
C ASP A 83 46.64 -1.38 -13.58
N GLU A 84 46.16 -0.14 -13.51
CA GLU A 84 46.64 0.84 -12.51
C GLU A 84 45.49 1.47 -11.72
N SER A 85 45.45 1.22 -10.41
CA SER A 85 44.54 1.87 -9.47
C SER A 85 44.86 3.38 -9.38
N GLY A 86 43.87 4.24 -9.62
CA GLY A 86 43.98 5.69 -9.46
C GLY A 86 44.53 6.45 -10.68
N VAL A 87 43.66 6.90 -11.58
CA VAL A 87 44.06 7.84 -12.65
C VAL A 87 43.50 9.22 -12.33
N VAL A 88 44.35 10.23 -12.45
CA VAL A 88 43.98 11.64 -12.30
C VAL A 88 44.02 12.30 -13.68
N CYS A 89 42.90 12.84 -14.11
CA CYS A 89 42.83 13.68 -15.29
C CYS A 89 42.71 15.14 -14.86
N ARG A 90 43.37 16.05 -15.57
CA ARG A 90 43.44 17.48 -15.25
C ARG A 90 43.41 18.34 -16.51
N TRP A 91 42.38 19.16 -16.67
CA TRP A 91 42.27 20.12 -17.76
C TRP A 91 42.37 21.55 -17.22
N ILE A 92 43.10 22.39 -17.93
CA ILE A 92 43.22 23.83 -17.68
C ILE A 92 42.52 24.56 -18.82
N ILE A 93 41.42 25.24 -18.53
CA ILE A 93 40.71 26.10 -19.49
C ILE A 93 41.17 27.54 -19.26
N ARG A 94 41.74 28.15 -20.31
CA ARG A 94 42.17 29.55 -20.31
C ARG A 94 41.52 30.30 -21.46
N VAL A 95 40.67 31.27 -21.14
CA VAL A 95 39.99 32.09 -22.12
C VAL A 95 40.41 33.55 -21.98
N ASN A 96 39.99 34.39 -22.93
CA ASN A 96 40.32 35.81 -22.91
C ASN A 96 39.81 36.50 -21.63
N GLN A 97 40.57 37.49 -21.13
CA GLN A 97 40.19 38.26 -19.96
C GLN A 97 38.82 38.94 -20.16
N GLY A 98 38.00 38.95 -19.11
CA GLY A 98 36.63 39.49 -19.14
C GLY A 98 35.56 38.46 -19.55
N LEU A 99 35.96 37.27 -19.98
CA LEU A 99 35.04 36.15 -20.23
C LEU A 99 35.00 35.18 -19.04
N SER A 100 33.87 34.51 -18.90
CA SER A 100 33.61 33.44 -17.94
C SER A 100 33.36 32.12 -18.68
N VAL A 101 33.57 31.00 -18.01
CA VAL A 101 33.51 29.67 -18.64
C VAL A 101 32.22 28.95 -18.24
N ARG A 102 31.44 28.52 -19.24
CA ARG A 102 30.31 27.61 -19.10
C ARG A 102 30.75 26.23 -19.56
N MET A 103 30.57 25.21 -18.73
CA MET A 103 30.80 23.80 -19.04
C MET A 103 29.47 23.06 -19.02
N SER A 104 29.18 22.26 -20.04
CA SER A 104 27.96 21.46 -20.14
C SER A 104 28.33 19.99 -20.30
N PHE A 105 27.90 19.17 -19.34
CA PHE A 105 28.11 17.74 -19.31
C PHE A 105 26.92 17.07 -20.01
N GLY A 106 27.16 16.47 -21.18
CA GLY A 106 26.07 15.85 -21.95
C GLY A 106 25.76 14.41 -21.51
N LYS A 107 26.73 13.75 -20.89
CA LYS A 107 26.61 12.43 -20.29
C LYS A 107 27.62 12.34 -19.16
N PHE A 108 27.16 11.99 -17.97
CA PHE A 108 27.99 11.82 -16.79
C PHE A 108 27.62 10.50 -16.11
N ILE A 109 28.54 9.53 -16.12
CA ILE A 109 28.38 8.23 -15.46
C ILE A 109 29.68 7.94 -14.72
N SER A 110 29.72 8.31 -13.43
CA SER A 110 30.84 8.05 -12.52
C SER A 110 30.39 7.18 -11.34
N HIS A 111 31.32 6.42 -10.76
CA HIS A 111 31.10 5.71 -9.50
C HIS A 111 31.19 6.69 -8.32
N TYR A 112 30.59 6.40 -7.16
CA TYR A 112 30.66 7.29 -5.96
C TYR A 112 32.09 7.57 -5.47
N THR A 113 33.05 6.70 -5.80
CA THR A 113 34.46 6.93 -5.44
C THR A 113 35.20 7.84 -6.42
N ASP A 114 34.62 8.08 -7.60
CA ASP A 114 35.20 8.90 -8.66
C ASP A 114 34.70 10.32 -8.54
N VAL A 115 35.62 11.27 -8.39
CA VAL A 115 35.29 12.65 -8.03
C VAL A 115 35.72 13.59 -9.14
N LEU A 116 34.78 14.39 -9.64
CA LEU A 116 35.01 15.51 -10.54
C LEU A 116 35.04 16.81 -9.74
N ASP A 117 36.22 17.39 -9.59
CA ASP A 117 36.39 18.70 -8.99
C ASP A 117 36.53 19.79 -10.06
N ILE A 118 35.92 20.93 -9.80
CA ILE A 118 36.04 22.12 -10.64
C ILE A 118 36.52 23.27 -9.78
N TYR A 119 37.63 23.87 -10.19
CA TYR A 119 38.26 24.98 -9.51
C TYR A 119 38.21 26.25 -10.36
N GLU A 120 37.95 27.36 -9.70
CA GLU A 120 38.19 28.69 -10.24
C GLU A 120 39.68 29.04 -10.10
N GLY A 121 40.31 29.35 -11.23
CA GLY A 121 41.74 29.65 -11.30
C GLY A 121 42.63 28.45 -11.61
N ILE A 122 43.93 28.68 -11.44
CA ILE A 122 45.04 27.76 -11.75
C ILE A 122 46.03 27.77 -10.59
N GLY A 123 47.01 26.87 -10.64
CA GLY A 123 48.07 26.81 -9.63
C GLY A 123 47.57 26.36 -8.25
N PRO A 124 48.36 26.61 -7.20
CA PRO A 124 48.02 26.24 -5.82
C PRO A 124 46.97 27.15 -5.17
N SER A 125 46.74 28.35 -5.72
CA SER A 125 45.76 29.33 -5.20
C SER A 125 44.35 29.20 -5.78
N LYS A 126 44.11 28.19 -6.62
CA LYS A 126 42.79 27.93 -7.20
C LYS A 126 41.76 27.59 -6.10
N ILE A 127 40.52 28.02 -6.32
CA ILE A 127 39.43 27.87 -5.34
C ILE A 127 38.50 26.77 -5.84
N LEU A 128 38.26 25.73 -5.03
CA LEU A 128 37.26 24.72 -5.37
C LEU A 128 35.89 25.40 -5.48
N ARG A 129 35.12 25.08 -6.51
CA ARG A 129 33.78 25.64 -6.77
C ARG A 129 32.69 24.57 -6.85
N GLY A 130 33.07 23.32 -7.01
CA GLY A 130 32.14 22.20 -6.97
C GLY A 130 32.88 20.88 -7.07
N SER A 131 32.33 19.88 -6.40
CA SER A 131 32.77 18.49 -6.41
C SER A 131 31.56 17.62 -6.74
N PHE A 132 31.68 16.76 -7.75
CA PHE A 132 30.54 15.98 -8.27
C PHE A 132 30.92 14.50 -8.43
N TRP A 133 29.96 13.62 -8.12
CA TRP A 133 30.03 12.18 -8.28
C TRP A 133 28.61 11.64 -8.49
N GLU A 134 28.46 10.54 -9.25
CA GLU A 134 27.22 9.81 -9.59
C GLU A 134 26.06 10.57 -10.27
N THR A 135 25.79 11.81 -9.87
CA THR A 135 24.74 12.69 -10.38
C THR A 135 25.27 13.48 -11.57
N ASP A 136 24.42 13.69 -12.58
CA ASP A 136 24.77 14.56 -13.70
C ASP A 136 24.68 16.03 -13.26
N PRO A 137 25.80 16.77 -13.22
CA PRO A 137 25.79 18.18 -12.83
C PRO A 137 25.10 19.09 -13.85
N GLY A 138 24.87 18.62 -15.09
CA GLY A 138 24.31 19.43 -16.17
C GLY A 138 25.26 20.55 -16.62
N THR A 139 24.82 21.80 -16.54
CA THR A 139 25.66 22.96 -16.87
C THR A 139 26.23 23.62 -15.62
N ILE A 140 27.56 23.76 -15.59
CA ILE A 140 28.32 24.46 -14.56
C ILE A 140 28.90 25.76 -15.13
N ARG A 141 28.79 26.86 -14.38
CA ARG A 141 29.28 28.18 -14.80
C ARG A 141 30.31 28.68 -13.78
N ILE A 142 31.51 29.00 -14.25
CA ILE A 142 32.60 29.55 -13.45
C ILE A 142 32.88 30.97 -13.93
N PHE A 143 32.81 31.93 -13.00
CA PHE A 143 32.95 33.37 -13.27
C PHE A 143 34.41 33.82 -13.34
N SER A 144 35.24 33.04 -14.01
CA SER A 144 36.66 33.31 -14.22
C SER A 144 37.06 32.94 -15.64
N ASN A 145 38.07 33.64 -16.15
CA ASN A 145 38.70 33.33 -17.42
C ASN A 145 39.70 32.16 -17.32
N GLN A 146 39.88 31.61 -16.12
CA GLN A 146 40.77 30.49 -15.81
C GLN A 146 40.03 29.45 -14.97
N VAL A 147 40.02 28.19 -15.42
CA VAL A 147 39.35 27.08 -14.74
C VAL A 147 40.25 25.85 -14.75
N THR A 148 40.37 25.19 -13.61
CA THR A 148 41.01 23.87 -13.51
C THR A 148 39.95 22.82 -13.27
N VAL A 149 39.87 21.80 -14.10
CA VAL A 149 38.97 20.66 -13.94
C VAL A 149 39.81 19.43 -13.64
N THR A 150 39.52 18.72 -12.55
CA THR A 150 40.20 17.46 -12.24
C THR A 150 39.21 16.33 -12.06
N PHE A 151 39.49 15.18 -12.66
CA PHE A 151 38.71 13.97 -12.47
C PHE A 151 39.59 12.88 -11.87
N LEU A 152 39.30 12.52 -10.62
CA LEU A 152 40.01 11.50 -9.87
C LEU A 152 39.21 10.21 -9.95
N ILE A 153 39.73 9.24 -10.70
CA ILE A 153 39.09 7.93 -10.88
C ILE A 153 39.74 6.94 -9.93
N LYS A 154 39.02 6.54 -8.89
CA LYS A 154 39.45 5.55 -7.90
C LYS A 154 38.87 4.16 -8.16
N SER A 155 37.70 4.09 -8.79
CA SER A 155 37.01 2.83 -9.05
C SER A 155 37.75 1.98 -10.07
N ASP A 156 37.70 0.67 -9.87
CA ASP A 156 38.10 -0.36 -10.85
C ASP A 156 36.88 -0.96 -11.59
N GLU A 157 35.66 -0.48 -11.30
CA GLU A 157 34.44 -0.98 -11.92
C GLU A 157 34.29 -0.53 -13.38
N TYR A 158 34.03 -1.49 -14.26
CA TYR A 158 34.07 -1.30 -15.72
C TYR A 158 32.85 -0.59 -16.31
N ASP A 159 31.78 -0.43 -15.54
CA ASP A 159 30.50 0.09 -16.05
C ASP A 159 30.42 1.63 -16.07
N TYR A 160 31.38 2.32 -15.44
CA TYR A 160 31.41 3.77 -15.33
C TYR A 160 32.27 4.40 -16.43
N ILE A 161 31.60 4.79 -17.52
CA ILE A 161 32.24 5.29 -18.75
C ILE A 161 32.82 6.72 -18.62
N GLY A 162 32.69 7.39 -17.47
CA GLY A 162 33.14 8.75 -17.26
C GLY A 162 32.15 9.78 -17.83
N PHE A 163 32.66 10.82 -18.50
CA PHE A 163 31.83 11.90 -19.02
C PHE A 163 32.37 12.49 -20.33
N ASN A 164 31.48 13.16 -21.06
CA ASN A 164 31.83 14.04 -22.17
C ASN A 164 31.26 15.43 -21.92
N ALA A 165 32.13 16.43 -21.92
CA ALA A 165 31.78 17.81 -21.59
C ALA A 165 32.20 18.75 -22.71
N THR A 166 31.34 19.74 -22.96
CA THR A 166 31.62 20.89 -23.81
C THR A 166 31.86 22.11 -22.95
N TYR A 167 32.71 23.02 -23.39
CA TYR A 167 32.85 24.32 -22.74
C TYR A 167 32.69 25.46 -23.75
N SER A 168 32.21 26.61 -23.28
CA SER A 168 32.00 27.84 -24.06
C SER A 168 32.17 29.07 -23.17
N THR A 169 32.55 30.21 -23.75
CA THR A 169 32.67 31.48 -23.02
C THR A 169 31.37 32.29 -22.98
N PHE A 170 31.16 33.04 -21.90
CA PHE A 170 30.10 34.06 -21.78
C PHE A 170 30.59 35.30 -21.03
N ASN A 171 29.89 36.43 -21.16
CA ASN A 171 30.19 37.67 -20.42
C ASN A 171 29.32 37.75 -19.16
N SER A 172 29.94 37.70 -17.97
CA SER A 172 29.23 37.75 -16.69
C SER A 172 28.63 39.14 -16.38
N SER A 173 29.15 40.18 -17.01
CA SER A 173 28.71 41.58 -16.82
C SER A 173 27.32 41.87 -17.41
N GLU A 174 26.85 41.03 -18.33
CA GLU A 174 25.59 41.22 -19.06
C GLU A 174 24.38 40.59 -18.35
N ILE A 175 24.61 39.86 -17.26
CA ILE A 175 23.58 39.09 -16.55
C ILE A 175 22.80 40.00 -15.61
N ASN A 176 21.49 40.11 -15.81
CA ASN A 176 20.62 40.93 -14.96
C ASN A 176 20.21 40.21 -13.66
N ASN A 177 19.65 40.94 -12.70
CA ASN A 177 19.25 40.38 -11.39
C ASN A 177 18.25 39.22 -11.48
N TYR A 178 17.35 39.23 -12.46
CA TYR A 178 16.36 38.16 -12.64
C TYR A 178 17.04 36.89 -13.15
N GLU A 179 17.95 37.01 -14.13
CA GLU A 179 18.73 35.90 -14.65
C GLU A 179 19.63 35.28 -13.58
N LYS A 180 20.19 36.09 -12.67
CA LYS A 180 21.00 35.59 -11.54
C LYS A 180 20.22 34.67 -10.57
N ILE A 181 18.89 34.77 -10.52
CA ILE A 181 18.03 34.06 -9.56
C ILE A 181 17.22 32.96 -10.22
N ASN A 182 16.65 33.21 -11.40
CA ASN A 182 15.73 32.30 -12.05
C ASN A 182 16.39 30.94 -12.34
N CYS A 183 15.83 29.87 -11.77
CA CYS A 183 16.33 28.53 -11.96
C CYS A 183 15.24 27.47 -11.78
N THR A 184 15.03 26.66 -12.83
CA THR A 184 14.22 25.43 -12.81
C THR A 184 15.06 24.18 -12.61
N PHE A 185 16.37 24.35 -12.42
CA PHE A 185 17.36 23.26 -12.33
C PHE A 185 17.46 22.31 -13.53
N ASP A 186 16.71 22.52 -14.61
CA ASP A 186 16.83 21.72 -15.85
C ASP A 186 18.15 21.95 -16.60
N ASP A 187 18.78 23.12 -16.44
CA ASP A 187 20.09 23.47 -17.01
C ASP A 187 21.15 23.63 -15.90
N GLY A 188 21.40 22.54 -15.19
CA GLY A 188 22.33 22.49 -14.05
C GLY A 188 21.87 23.35 -12.88
N PHE A 189 22.81 23.95 -12.15
CA PHE A 189 22.54 24.87 -11.03
C PHE A 189 22.26 26.32 -11.49
N CYS A 190 22.02 26.54 -12.78
CA CYS A 190 21.87 27.88 -13.36
C CYS A 190 23.09 28.78 -13.03
N PHE A 191 22.90 29.83 -12.22
CA PHE A 191 23.97 30.71 -11.72
C PHE A 191 24.16 30.62 -10.20
N TRP A 192 23.54 29.63 -9.54
CA TRP A 192 23.70 29.38 -8.11
C TRP A 192 25.02 28.67 -7.82
N THR A 193 25.59 28.94 -6.64
CA THR A 193 26.84 28.36 -6.17
C THR A 193 26.61 27.62 -4.85
N GLN A 194 27.14 26.41 -4.73
CA GLN A 194 27.06 25.62 -3.50
C GLN A 194 28.02 26.15 -2.42
N ASP A 195 27.65 25.97 -1.15
CA ASP A 195 28.48 26.35 0.01
C ASP A 195 29.43 25.21 0.39
N LEU A 196 30.70 25.29 -0.02
CA LEU A 196 31.67 24.22 0.26
C LEU A 196 32.16 24.18 1.73
N ASP A 197 31.77 25.15 2.56
CA ASP A 197 32.09 25.18 4.00
C ASP A 197 30.97 24.54 4.86
N ASP A 198 30.02 23.84 4.23
CA ASP A 198 28.92 23.14 4.89
C ASP A 198 29.23 21.66 5.18
N ASP A 199 28.21 20.87 5.51
CA ASP A 199 28.39 19.46 5.82
C ASP A 199 28.27 18.55 4.59
N ASN A 200 27.61 19.00 3.52
CA ASN A 200 27.31 18.22 2.33
C ASN A 200 26.71 19.07 1.19
N GLU A 201 26.78 18.58 -0.04
CA GLU A 201 26.35 19.32 -1.24
C GLU A 201 24.88 19.05 -1.62
N TRP A 202 24.26 19.97 -2.34
CA TRP A 202 22.98 19.75 -3.01
C TRP A 202 23.16 18.80 -4.20
N GLU A 203 22.26 17.82 -4.30
CA GLU A 203 22.22 16.87 -5.40
C GLU A 203 21.14 17.25 -6.41
N ARG A 204 21.48 17.17 -7.70
CA ARG A 204 20.56 17.41 -8.80
C ARG A 204 19.92 16.10 -9.25
N ASN A 205 18.61 15.99 -9.09
CA ASN A 205 17.86 14.74 -9.18
C ASN A 205 16.62 14.87 -10.07
N GLN A 206 16.27 13.80 -10.79
CA GLN A 206 15.02 13.69 -11.56
C GLN A 206 13.92 12.94 -10.78
N MET A 207 14.33 12.11 -9.83
CA MET A 207 13.47 11.27 -9.02
C MET A 207 14.11 10.99 -7.65
N ALA A 208 13.32 10.47 -6.72
CA ALA A 208 13.80 10.04 -5.41
C ALA A 208 14.84 8.90 -5.56
N ARG A 209 16.03 9.08 -4.96
CA ARG A 209 17.12 8.10 -5.01
C ARG A 209 17.10 7.15 -3.80
N PHE A 210 17.61 5.93 -4.03
CA PHE A 210 17.98 4.96 -2.99
C PHE A 210 19.14 5.53 -2.14
N PRO A 211 19.24 5.23 -0.83
CA PRO A 211 18.42 4.30 -0.04
C PRO A 211 17.14 4.87 0.56
N CYS A 212 17.01 6.19 0.72
CA CYS A 212 15.93 6.74 1.53
C CYS A 212 14.58 6.83 0.78
N TYR A 213 14.57 7.05 -0.54
CA TYR A 213 13.33 7.29 -1.32
C TYR A 213 12.39 8.35 -0.72
N THR A 214 12.95 9.32 0.02
CA THR A 214 12.18 10.38 0.71
C THR A 214 12.04 11.65 -0.12
N GLY A 215 12.65 11.73 -1.29
CA GLY A 215 12.55 12.89 -2.19
C GLY A 215 11.29 12.91 -3.06
N PRO A 216 11.08 13.98 -3.83
CA PRO A 216 10.03 14.05 -4.85
C PRO A 216 10.17 12.96 -5.93
N PHE A 217 9.06 12.35 -6.35
CA PHE A 217 9.05 11.40 -7.47
C PHE A 217 9.10 12.08 -8.85
N SER A 218 8.81 13.37 -8.89
CA SER A 218 8.80 14.17 -10.12
C SER A 218 9.27 15.59 -9.83
N ASP A 219 9.86 16.23 -10.84
CA ASP A 219 10.13 17.67 -10.83
C ASP A 219 8.81 18.47 -10.79
N HIS A 220 8.87 19.72 -10.34
CA HIS A 220 7.70 20.58 -10.30
C HIS A 220 7.45 21.27 -11.66
N THR A 221 8.50 21.65 -12.38
CA THR A 221 8.43 22.40 -13.65
C THR A 221 7.55 21.72 -14.73
N PHE A 222 7.75 20.42 -14.96
CA PHE A 222 7.05 19.56 -15.91
C PHE A 222 6.06 18.60 -15.24
N GLY A 223 6.22 18.34 -13.93
CA GLY A 223 5.36 17.41 -13.19
C GLY A 223 5.58 15.94 -13.54
N ASN A 224 6.77 15.56 -14.03
CA ASN A 224 7.12 14.18 -14.38
C ASN A 224 8.61 13.87 -14.10
N GLU A 225 9.18 12.80 -14.65
CA GLU A 225 10.58 12.40 -14.42
C GLU A 225 11.56 13.03 -15.43
N SER A 226 11.11 13.98 -16.27
CA SER A 226 11.90 14.55 -17.36
C SER A 226 12.67 15.79 -16.94
N GLY A 227 12.14 16.56 -15.98
CA GLY A 227 12.84 17.71 -15.40
C GLY A 227 13.74 17.32 -14.25
N PHE A 228 14.37 18.34 -13.68
CA PHE A 228 15.29 18.20 -12.58
C PHE A 228 14.94 19.17 -11.45
N TYR A 229 15.17 18.72 -10.23
CA TYR A 229 15.15 19.55 -9.03
C TYR A 229 16.45 19.35 -8.26
N ILE A 230 16.68 20.16 -7.22
CA ILE A 230 17.79 19.92 -6.28
C ILE A 230 17.27 19.42 -4.94
N SER A 231 17.99 18.52 -4.30
CA SER A 231 17.65 18.01 -2.97
C SER A 231 18.87 17.85 -2.08
N THR A 232 18.64 17.85 -0.77
CA THR A 232 19.62 17.30 0.18
C THR A 232 19.97 15.86 -0.19
N PRO A 233 21.18 15.37 0.15
CA PRO A 233 21.64 14.05 -0.24
C PRO A 233 20.65 12.93 0.03
N ALA A 234 20.53 11.97 -0.88
CA ALA A 234 19.60 10.84 -0.74
C ALA A 234 20.04 9.80 0.31
N GLU A 235 21.30 9.83 0.70
CA GLU A 235 21.86 8.96 1.72
C GLU A 235 21.37 9.33 3.13
N GLN A 236 21.35 8.32 4.01
CA GLN A 236 21.00 8.49 5.41
C GLN A 236 22.01 9.40 6.13
N ALA A 237 21.53 10.51 6.68
CA ALA A 237 22.35 11.41 7.48
C ALA A 237 22.72 10.73 8.81
N TRP A 238 24.02 10.67 9.12
CA TRP A 238 24.53 10.10 10.37
C TRP A 238 24.59 11.11 11.51
N LYS A 239 24.70 12.39 11.16
CA LYS A 239 24.66 13.56 12.03
C LYS A 239 23.65 14.56 11.47
N SER A 240 23.37 15.62 12.22
CA SER A 240 22.70 16.77 11.61
C SER A 240 23.65 17.45 10.63
N GLU A 241 23.13 17.83 9.47
CA GLU A 241 23.92 18.37 8.36
C GLU A 241 23.26 19.64 7.81
N ARG A 242 24.11 20.61 7.46
CA ARG A 242 23.75 21.81 6.71
C ARG A 242 24.14 21.63 5.25
N VAL A 243 23.23 22.01 4.36
CA VAL A 243 23.45 22.06 2.90
C VAL A 243 23.04 23.46 2.40
N GLY A 244 23.98 24.21 1.83
CA GLY A 244 23.86 25.64 1.52
C GLY A 244 23.93 25.93 0.02
N LEU A 245 23.07 26.85 -0.45
CA LEU A 245 23.07 27.32 -1.83
C LEU A 245 22.99 28.85 -1.84
N SER A 246 23.98 29.51 -2.44
CA SER A 246 24.10 30.97 -2.50
C SER A 246 23.90 31.50 -3.92
N SER A 247 23.22 32.63 -4.03
CA SER A 247 23.11 33.38 -5.28
C SER A 247 24.40 34.17 -5.56
N LEU A 248 24.53 34.65 -6.80
CA LEU A 248 25.38 35.80 -7.10
C LEU A 248 24.89 37.06 -6.38
N SER A 249 25.78 38.04 -6.25
CA SER A 249 25.41 39.35 -5.71
C SER A 249 24.42 40.06 -6.64
N LEU A 250 23.30 40.48 -6.06
CA LEU A 250 22.24 41.22 -6.73
C LEU A 250 22.51 42.72 -6.61
N GLY A 251 22.50 43.40 -7.75
CA GLY A 251 22.65 44.86 -7.79
C GLY A 251 21.45 45.56 -7.12
N PHE A 252 21.66 46.80 -6.71
CA PHE A 252 20.62 47.64 -6.10
C PHE A 252 19.33 47.69 -6.93
N THR A 253 18.19 47.48 -6.28
CA THR A 253 16.85 47.69 -6.84
C THR A 253 16.16 48.84 -6.11
N SER A 254 15.63 49.83 -6.84
CA SER A 254 14.92 50.96 -6.23
C SER A 254 13.56 50.60 -5.66
N GLU A 255 13.03 49.44 -6.07
CA GLU A 255 11.74 48.89 -5.67
C GLU A 255 11.95 47.51 -5.02
N PRO A 256 11.05 47.09 -4.10
CA PRO A 256 11.08 45.75 -3.54
C PRO A 256 10.83 44.70 -4.62
N VAL A 257 11.39 43.50 -4.42
CA VAL A 257 11.24 42.36 -5.32
C VAL A 257 10.66 41.16 -4.58
N CYS A 258 9.91 40.32 -5.28
CA CYS A 258 9.32 39.11 -4.72
C CYS A 258 10.08 37.88 -5.21
N LEU A 259 10.62 37.11 -4.27
CA LEU A 259 11.23 35.81 -4.53
C LEU A 259 10.16 34.73 -4.41
N HIS A 260 10.02 33.89 -5.44
CA HIS A 260 9.15 32.71 -5.45
C HIS A 260 9.99 31.45 -5.62
N PHE A 261 9.53 30.35 -5.05
CA PHE A 261 10.18 29.05 -5.16
C PHE A 261 9.20 27.94 -4.79
N TRP A 262 9.47 26.74 -5.27
CA TRP A 262 8.80 25.53 -4.83
C TRP A 262 9.72 24.75 -3.91
N TYR A 263 9.16 24.21 -2.84
CA TYR A 263 9.89 23.44 -1.86
C TYR A 263 9.16 22.17 -1.47
N TYR A 264 9.94 21.15 -1.14
CA TYR A 264 9.45 19.87 -0.66
C TYR A 264 10.14 19.59 0.67
N MET A 265 9.38 19.23 1.70
CA MET A 265 9.90 18.89 3.03
C MET A 265 9.12 17.71 3.56
N CYS A 266 9.67 16.51 3.37
CA CYS A 266 9.03 15.28 3.83
C CYS A 266 9.85 14.56 4.89
N CYS A 267 9.07 13.82 5.67
CA CYS A 267 9.39 12.55 6.27
C CYS A 267 10.05 12.70 7.65
N GLU A 268 10.41 11.58 8.25
CA GLU A 268 10.83 11.53 9.64
C GLU A 268 12.12 12.33 9.83
N ASN A 269 12.17 13.20 10.85
CA ASN A 269 13.33 14.03 11.19
C ASN A 269 13.73 15.13 10.18
N VAL A 270 12.87 15.47 9.20
CA VAL A 270 13.07 16.71 8.42
C VAL A 270 13.03 17.91 9.37
N TYR A 271 14.06 18.77 9.32
CA TYR A 271 14.25 19.77 10.35
C TYR A 271 13.85 21.17 9.92
N ASN A 272 14.65 21.83 9.06
CA ASN A 272 14.49 23.25 8.84
C ASN A 272 14.98 23.68 7.45
N LEU A 273 14.18 24.47 6.75
CA LEU A 273 14.59 25.21 5.55
C LEU A 273 14.56 26.69 5.87
N ASN A 274 15.68 27.39 5.68
CA ASN A 274 15.76 28.84 5.87
C ASN A 274 16.29 29.55 4.62
N ILE A 275 15.89 30.81 4.48
CA ILE A 275 16.40 31.72 3.46
C ILE A 275 16.94 32.95 4.17
N HIS A 276 18.21 33.24 3.93
CA HIS A 276 18.91 34.42 4.44
C HIS A 276 19.17 35.41 3.33
N VAL A 277 19.25 36.66 3.75
CA VAL A 277 19.80 37.74 2.95
C VAL A 277 21.05 38.26 3.64
N SER A 278 22.18 38.14 2.95
CA SER A 278 23.48 38.60 3.43
C SER A 278 23.90 39.84 2.63
N SER A 279 24.28 40.92 3.30
CA SER A 279 24.87 42.10 2.66
C SER A 279 26.27 42.36 3.22
N THR A 280 27.04 43.21 2.56
CA THR A 280 28.37 43.61 3.04
C THR A 280 28.31 44.45 4.32
N GLU A 281 27.15 45.03 4.65
CA GLU A 281 26.98 45.97 5.76
C GLU A 281 26.16 45.41 6.94
N THR A 282 25.36 44.35 6.71
CA THR A 282 24.42 43.80 7.70
C THR A 282 24.67 42.33 7.99
N THR A 283 24.38 41.94 9.23
CA THR A 283 24.35 40.54 9.65
C THR A 283 23.26 39.78 8.90
N ASP A 284 23.51 38.50 8.63
CA ASP A 284 22.59 37.61 7.91
C ASP A 284 21.18 37.67 8.50
N LYS A 285 20.22 38.08 7.66
CA LYS A 285 18.83 38.27 8.02
C LYS A 285 18.00 37.12 7.47
N ILE A 286 17.38 36.33 8.35
CA ILE A 286 16.39 35.31 7.95
C ILE A 286 15.14 36.01 7.44
N VAL A 287 14.78 35.74 6.19
CA VAL A 287 13.57 36.30 5.55
C VAL A 287 12.45 35.27 5.40
N PHE A 288 12.80 33.98 5.37
CA PHE A 288 11.83 32.88 5.29
C PHE A 288 12.31 31.67 6.11
N GLN A 289 11.37 30.97 6.74
CA GLN A 289 11.65 29.74 7.49
C GLN A 289 10.45 28.78 7.49
N ARG A 290 10.74 27.47 7.37
CA ARG A 290 9.78 26.37 7.55
C ARG A 290 10.44 25.24 8.35
N GLN A 291 9.71 24.68 9.31
CA GLN A 291 10.21 23.61 10.18
C GLN A 291 9.24 22.42 10.20
N GLY A 292 9.79 21.21 10.21
CA GLY A 292 9.01 19.96 10.29
C GLY A 292 8.46 19.46 8.96
N ASN A 293 7.63 18.42 9.05
CA ASN A 293 7.14 17.66 7.90
C ASN A 293 5.89 18.28 7.28
N TYR A 294 5.96 18.65 6.00
CA TYR A 294 4.87 19.22 5.19
C TYR A 294 4.30 18.21 4.17
N GLY A 295 4.64 16.92 4.30
CA GLY A 295 4.11 15.84 3.48
C GLY A 295 4.86 15.64 2.16
N ARG A 296 4.36 14.69 1.36
CA ARG A 296 4.97 14.27 0.08
C ARG A 296 4.46 15.09 -1.12
N ASN A 297 4.35 16.41 -0.97
CA ASN A 297 3.88 17.31 -2.03
C ASN A 297 4.84 18.49 -2.21
N TRP A 298 4.90 19.03 -3.44
CA TRP A 298 5.50 20.33 -3.70
C TRP A 298 4.66 21.43 -3.07
N ASN A 299 5.31 22.32 -2.32
CA ASN A 299 4.71 23.44 -1.62
C ASN A 299 5.22 24.76 -2.18
N TYR A 300 4.36 25.76 -2.24
CA TYR A 300 4.71 27.08 -2.76
C TYR A 300 5.24 27.99 -1.65
N GLY A 301 6.38 28.64 -1.91
CA GLY A 301 7.00 29.63 -1.02
C GLY A 301 7.18 30.98 -1.73
N GLN A 302 6.98 32.07 -0.98
CA GLN A 302 7.25 33.42 -1.47
C GLN A 302 7.73 34.35 -0.34
N VAL A 303 8.61 35.30 -0.66
CA VAL A 303 9.10 36.30 0.30
C VAL A 303 9.48 37.61 -0.38
N THR A 304 9.08 38.74 0.21
CA THR A 304 9.43 40.08 -0.28
C THR A 304 10.82 40.47 0.21
N LEU A 305 11.72 40.80 -0.71
CA LEU A 305 13.07 41.28 -0.42
C LEU A 305 13.11 42.80 -0.61
N ASN A 306 13.61 43.51 0.40
CA ASN A 306 13.69 44.97 0.40
C ASN A 306 15.02 45.40 1.02
N GLU A 307 16.07 45.34 0.21
CA GLU A 307 17.43 45.68 0.63
C GLU A 307 17.93 46.89 -0.16
N THR A 308 18.62 47.80 0.52
CA THR A 308 19.09 49.08 -0.04
C THR A 308 20.54 49.05 -0.53
N VAL A 309 21.21 47.92 -0.38
CA VAL A 309 22.60 47.68 -0.73
C VAL A 309 22.72 46.39 -1.55
N GLU A 310 23.88 46.12 -2.13
CA GLU A 310 24.14 44.85 -2.80
C GLU A 310 24.03 43.68 -1.80
N PHE A 311 23.28 42.64 -2.17
CA PHE A 311 22.98 41.52 -1.29
C PHE A 311 23.00 40.19 -2.04
N LYS A 312 23.08 39.09 -1.28
CA LYS A 312 22.92 37.72 -1.78
C LYS A 312 21.76 37.03 -1.09
N VAL A 313 21.14 36.08 -1.79
CA VAL A 313 20.12 35.18 -1.26
C VAL A 313 20.78 33.84 -0.99
N VAL A 314 20.60 33.30 0.22
CA VAL A 314 21.19 32.02 0.63
C VAL A 314 20.10 31.10 1.15
N PHE A 315 19.92 29.94 0.50
CA PHE A 315 19.07 28.85 0.99
C PHE A 315 19.94 27.92 1.85
N ASN A 316 19.54 27.66 3.10
CA ASN A 316 20.12 26.54 3.85
C ASN A 316 19.04 25.54 4.24
N ALA A 317 19.32 24.28 3.91
CA ALA A 317 18.58 23.13 4.38
C ALA A 317 19.32 22.49 5.54
N PHE A 318 18.59 22.20 6.61
CA PHE A 318 19.09 21.44 7.75
C PHE A 318 18.31 20.14 7.81
N ARG A 319 19.03 19.03 7.82
CA ARG A 319 18.48 17.69 8.06
C ARG A 319 19.02 17.15 9.36
N ASN A 320 18.16 16.46 10.12
CA ASN A 320 18.62 15.70 11.27
C ASN A 320 19.00 14.28 10.83
N ARG A 321 19.53 13.51 11.78
CA ARG A 321 19.86 12.10 11.58
C ARG A 321 18.64 11.32 11.08
N GLY A 322 18.82 10.53 10.02
CA GLY A 322 17.76 9.69 9.44
C GLY A 322 17.54 9.93 7.95
N CYS A 323 16.42 9.40 7.45
CA CYS A 323 15.98 9.58 6.07
C CYS A 323 14.94 10.70 6.01
N SER A 324 15.38 11.87 5.56
CA SER A 324 14.53 13.02 5.30
C SER A 324 15.05 13.77 4.09
N THR A 325 14.16 14.40 3.33
CA THR A 325 14.56 15.17 2.16
C THR A 325 13.96 16.57 2.20
N ILE A 326 14.83 17.54 1.95
CA ILE A 326 14.44 18.90 1.59
C ILE A 326 14.83 19.09 0.13
N ALA A 327 13.88 19.48 -0.71
CA ALA A 327 14.14 19.75 -2.13
C ALA A 327 13.59 21.13 -2.53
N LEU A 328 14.21 21.72 -3.55
CA LEU A 328 13.89 23.03 -4.10
C LEU A 328 13.73 22.92 -5.62
N ASP A 329 12.78 23.68 -6.14
CA ASP A 329 12.55 23.80 -7.57
C ASP A 329 11.99 25.18 -7.95
N ASP A 330 12.05 25.54 -9.22
CA ASP A 330 11.36 26.70 -9.81
C ASP A 330 11.57 28.02 -9.05
N ILE A 331 12.83 28.36 -8.76
CA ILE A 331 13.19 29.62 -8.10
C ILE A 331 13.06 30.75 -9.11
N SER A 332 12.37 31.83 -8.76
CA SER A 332 12.21 33.00 -9.62
C SER A 332 12.08 34.31 -8.87
N LEU A 333 12.46 35.40 -9.52
CA LEU A 333 12.33 36.75 -8.98
C LEU A 333 11.35 37.57 -9.84
N THR A 334 10.45 38.31 -9.21
CA THR A 334 9.60 39.30 -9.89
C THR A 334 9.71 40.67 -9.25
N ASN A 335 9.34 41.70 -10.02
CA ASN A 335 9.33 43.07 -9.53
C ASN A 335 8.08 43.33 -8.67
N GLY A 336 8.25 44.08 -7.58
CA GLY A 336 7.19 44.45 -6.65
C GLY A 336 7.13 43.55 -5.40
N ILE A 337 6.24 43.93 -4.48
CA ILE A 337 5.95 43.14 -3.28
C ILE A 337 5.19 41.86 -3.64
N CYS A 338 5.40 40.79 -2.86
CA CYS A 338 4.61 39.57 -3.02
C CYS A 338 3.12 39.84 -2.72
N SER A 339 2.24 39.38 -3.60
CA SER A 339 0.78 39.41 -3.39
C SER A 339 0.35 38.29 -2.44
N GLU A 340 -0.91 38.26 -2.01
CA GLU A 340 -1.43 37.07 -1.29
C GLU A 340 -1.26 35.81 -2.16
N SER A 341 -0.78 34.74 -1.54
CA SER A 341 -0.51 33.48 -2.24
C SER A 341 -1.81 32.91 -2.81
N PRO A 342 -1.86 32.52 -4.09
CA PRO A 342 -3.02 31.81 -4.64
C PRO A 342 -3.12 30.37 -4.14
N TYR A 343 -2.08 29.84 -3.47
CA TYR A 343 -2.04 28.49 -2.92
C TYR A 343 -2.35 28.49 -1.42
N PRO A 344 -3.09 27.46 -0.92
CA PRO A 344 -3.36 27.32 0.50
C PRO A 344 -2.07 27.16 1.30
N GLU A 345 -2.04 27.68 2.52
CA GLU A 345 -0.88 27.55 3.38
C GLU A 345 -0.66 26.06 3.76
N PRO A 346 0.52 25.49 3.50
CA PRO A 346 0.81 24.09 3.79
C PRO A 346 0.62 23.78 5.28
N THR A 347 -0.11 22.70 5.56
CA THR A 347 -0.34 22.25 6.94
C THR A 347 0.75 21.26 7.35
N LEU A 348 1.31 21.45 8.54
CA LEU A 348 2.24 20.47 9.13
C LEU A 348 1.52 19.13 9.30
N VAL A 349 2.13 18.04 8.84
CA VAL A 349 1.62 16.68 9.08
C VAL A 349 1.65 16.46 10.59
N PRO A 350 0.52 16.16 11.25
CA PRO A 350 0.49 15.92 12.69
C PRO A 350 1.50 14.85 13.05
N THR A 351 2.39 15.16 14.00
CA THR A 351 3.39 14.21 14.50
C THR A 351 2.65 13.00 15.06
N PRO A 352 2.80 11.80 14.49
CA PRO A 352 2.17 10.62 15.06
C PRO A 352 2.88 10.27 16.38
N PRO A 353 2.15 9.71 17.36
CA PRO A 353 2.80 9.10 18.52
C PRO A 353 3.79 8.02 18.03
N PRO A 354 4.93 7.80 18.72
CA PRO A 354 6.06 7.07 18.17
C PRO A 354 5.76 5.57 18.07
N GLU A 355 5.54 5.03 16.87
CA GLU A 355 5.40 3.59 16.63
C GLU A 355 6.02 3.14 15.29
N HIS A 356 7.18 2.50 15.41
CA HIS A 356 7.77 1.40 14.61
C HIS A 356 8.10 1.58 13.10
N PRO A 357 9.40 1.51 12.71
CA PRO A 357 9.85 1.65 11.31
C PRO A 357 9.90 0.29 10.60
N THR A 358 9.12 0.12 9.52
CA THR A 358 9.26 -0.93 8.47
C THR A 358 8.21 -0.75 7.34
N ASP A 359 7.89 0.47 6.95
CA ASP A 359 6.96 0.70 5.83
C ASP A 359 7.74 0.61 4.50
N CYS A 360 7.41 -0.35 3.61
CA CYS A 360 7.97 -0.42 2.26
C CYS A 360 7.40 0.64 1.32
N GLY A 361 6.52 1.51 1.82
CA GLY A 361 5.95 2.64 1.11
C GLY A 361 4.68 2.29 0.36
N GLY A 362 3.87 3.32 0.15
CA GLY A 362 2.62 3.28 -0.60
C GLY A 362 1.67 4.37 -0.10
N PRO A 363 0.58 4.68 -0.83
CA PRO A 363 0.13 4.00 -2.04
C PRO A 363 0.96 4.34 -3.29
N PHE A 364 1.38 3.34 -4.04
CA PHE A 364 1.97 3.48 -5.38
C PHE A 364 0.87 3.45 -6.44
N GLU A 365 0.72 4.53 -7.20
CA GLU A 365 -0.27 4.59 -8.30
C GLU A 365 0.32 3.95 -9.57
N LEU A 366 -0.24 2.83 -10.00
CA LEU A 366 0.14 2.12 -11.23
C LEU A 366 -0.96 2.27 -12.28
N TRP A 367 -0.60 2.59 -13.52
CA TRP A 367 -1.54 2.88 -14.61
C TRP A 367 -1.44 1.85 -15.74
N GLU A 368 -2.53 1.66 -16.49
CA GLU A 368 -2.57 0.81 -17.69
C GLU A 368 -1.65 1.33 -18.83
N PRO A 369 -1.22 0.48 -19.80
CA PRO A 369 -1.45 -0.97 -19.90
C PRO A 369 -0.25 -1.84 -19.44
N ASN A 370 -0.55 -3.04 -18.90
CA ASN A 370 0.40 -4.14 -18.62
C ASN A 370 1.54 -3.82 -17.65
N THR A 371 1.26 -3.05 -16.60
CA THR A 371 2.27 -2.74 -15.59
C THR A 371 2.51 -3.95 -14.69
N THR A 372 3.78 -4.29 -14.52
CA THR A 372 4.25 -5.37 -13.64
C THR A 372 4.85 -4.75 -12.39
N PHE A 373 4.54 -5.29 -11.22
CA PHE A 373 5.07 -4.85 -9.93
C PHE A 373 5.40 -6.07 -9.06
N SER A 374 6.25 -5.87 -8.04
CA SER A 374 6.70 -6.93 -7.16
C SER A 374 6.79 -6.47 -5.72
N SER A 375 6.79 -7.43 -4.80
CA SER A 375 7.14 -7.16 -3.41
C SER A 375 8.57 -6.60 -3.30
N PRO A 376 8.90 -5.86 -2.22
CA PRO A 376 10.25 -5.37 -2.01
C PRO A 376 11.27 -6.52 -2.03
N ASN A 377 12.46 -6.24 -2.55
CA ASN A 377 13.59 -7.18 -2.73
C ASN A 377 13.38 -8.35 -3.71
N PHE A 378 12.19 -8.54 -4.30
CA PHE A 378 11.97 -9.66 -5.23
C PHE A 378 13.05 -9.70 -6.34
N PRO A 379 13.70 -10.86 -6.62
CA PRO A 379 13.35 -12.23 -6.20
C PRO A 379 13.96 -12.68 -4.85
N ASP A 380 14.68 -11.81 -4.15
CA ASP A 380 15.19 -12.05 -2.80
C ASP A 380 14.07 -11.88 -1.76
N ASN A 381 14.38 -12.22 -0.51
CA ASN A 381 13.38 -12.22 0.54
C ASN A 381 12.88 -10.81 0.85
N TYR A 382 11.56 -10.65 0.94
CA TYR A 382 10.96 -9.38 1.35
C TYR A 382 11.31 -9.05 2.82
N PRO A 383 11.37 -7.77 3.20
CA PRO A 383 11.69 -7.36 4.55
C PRO A 383 10.56 -7.74 5.52
N ASN A 384 10.92 -8.02 6.77
CA ASN A 384 9.94 -8.21 7.84
C ASN A 384 9.23 -6.88 8.15
N GLN A 385 8.00 -6.95 8.65
CA GLN A 385 7.15 -5.83 9.05
C GLN A 385 6.86 -4.80 7.94
N ALA A 386 7.13 -5.15 6.68
CA ALA A 386 6.70 -4.45 5.48
C ALA A 386 5.18 -4.26 5.46
N PHE A 387 4.77 -3.04 5.18
CA PHE A 387 3.41 -2.68 4.79
C PHE A 387 3.48 -1.90 3.48
N CYS A 388 3.06 -2.45 2.34
CA CYS A 388 3.04 -1.71 1.06
C CYS A 388 1.64 -1.65 0.47
N ILE A 389 1.35 -0.58 -0.27
CA ILE A 389 0.07 -0.39 -0.95
C ILE A 389 0.32 -0.04 -2.42
N TRP A 390 -0.36 -0.71 -3.36
CA TRP A 390 -0.40 -0.36 -4.78
C TRP A 390 -1.84 -0.11 -5.23
N ASN A 391 -2.08 1.05 -5.84
CA ASN A 391 -3.35 1.43 -6.46
C ASN A 391 -3.25 1.25 -7.98
N LEU A 392 -3.97 0.28 -8.51
CA LEU A 392 -4.03 -0.04 -9.93
C LEU A 392 -5.16 0.77 -10.57
N ASN A 393 -4.86 1.52 -11.63
CA ASN A 393 -5.79 2.40 -12.30
C ASN A 393 -5.91 2.04 -13.79
N ALA A 394 -7.15 1.89 -14.24
CA ALA A 394 -7.53 1.71 -15.65
C ALA A 394 -8.38 2.88 -16.14
N GLN A 395 -8.49 3.03 -17.47
CA GLN A 395 -9.41 3.99 -18.08
C GLN A 395 -10.85 3.72 -17.62
N SER A 396 -11.63 4.79 -17.46
CA SER A 396 -13.04 4.70 -17.08
C SER A 396 -13.82 3.79 -18.04
N GLY A 397 -14.59 2.86 -17.48
CA GLY A 397 -15.36 1.86 -18.23
C GLY A 397 -14.65 0.52 -18.48
N LYS A 398 -13.33 0.44 -18.26
CA LYS A 398 -12.61 -0.83 -18.23
C LYS A 398 -12.56 -1.38 -16.80
N ASN A 399 -12.39 -2.69 -16.66
CA ASN A 399 -12.03 -3.33 -15.41
C ASN A 399 -10.62 -3.95 -15.48
N ILE A 400 -10.08 -4.32 -14.33
CA ILE A 400 -8.70 -4.75 -14.13
C ILE A 400 -8.67 -6.24 -13.83
N GLN A 401 -7.82 -6.98 -14.55
CA GLN A 401 -7.40 -8.33 -14.20
C GLN A 401 -6.02 -8.25 -13.54
N LEU A 402 -5.90 -8.79 -12.34
CA LEU A 402 -4.65 -8.94 -11.60
C LEU A 402 -4.20 -10.41 -11.64
N HIS A 403 -2.98 -10.64 -12.11
CA HIS A 403 -2.38 -11.96 -12.22
C HIS A 403 -1.04 -12.01 -11.48
N PHE A 404 -0.87 -13.01 -10.61
CA PHE A 404 0.38 -13.25 -9.89
C PHE A 404 1.20 -14.31 -10.62
N GLN A 405 2.31 -13.90 -11.21
CA GLN A 405 3.25 -14.78 -11.92
C GLN A 405 4.01 -15.68 -10.94
N GLU A 406 4.45 -15.09 -9.83
CA GLU A 406 5.12 -15.78 -8.72
C GLU A 406 4.52 -15.30 -7.39
N PHE A 407 4.36 -16.20 -6.43
CA PHE A 407 3.77 -15.90 -5.12
C PHE A 407 4.32 -16.86 -4.06
N ASP A 408 5.08 -16.35 -3.10
CA ASP A 408 5.68 -17.10 -2.01
C ASP A 408 5.82 -16.23 -0.75
N LEU A 409 4.81 -16.32 0.12
CA LEU A 409 4.75 -15.61 1.40
C LEU A 409 4.74 -16.57 2.60
N GLU A 410 5.06 -16.08 3.79
CA GLU A 410 4.83 -16.84 5.02
C GLU A 410 3.34 -17.11 5.20
N ASN A 411 2.99 -18.38 5.33
CA ASN A 411 1.60 -18.81 5.47
C ASN A 411 0.98 -18.25 6.75
N ILE A 412 -0.18 -17.60 6.63
CA ILE A 412 -1.01 -16.98 7.69
C ILE A 412 -0.44 -15.67 8.26
N ASN A 413 0.88 -15.53 8.35
CA ASN A 413 1.51 -14.36 8.96
C ASN A 413 1.61 -13.19 8.00
N ASP A 414 2.01 -13.46 6.76
CA ASP A 414 2.20 -12.45 5.72
C ASP A 414 1.10 -12.55 4.68
N VAL A 415 0.52 -11.42 4.29
CA VAL A 415 -0.68 -11.39 3.44
C VAL A 415 -0.64 -10.34 2.35
N VAL A 416 -1.25 -10.69 1.22
CA VAL A 416 -1.65 -9.75 0.18
C VAL A 416 -3.18 -9.66 0.17
N GLU A 417 -3.70 -8.50 0.56
CA GLU A 417 -5.13 -8.17 0.49
C GLU A 417 -5.42 -7.38 -0.78
N VAL A 418 -6.45 -7.76 -1.53
CA VAL A 418 -6.84 -7.09 -2.77
C VAL A 418 -8.26 -6.55 -2.63
N ARG A 419 -8.46 -5.26 -2.97
CA ARG A 419 -9.73 -4.55 -2.87
C ARG A 419 -10.15 -3.94 -4.20
N ASP A 420 -11.46 -3.90 -4.47
CA ASP A 420 -12.09 -3.36 -5.68
C ASP A 420 -12.39 -1.85 -5.55
N GLY A 421 -11.34 -1.04 -5.62
CA GLY A 421 -11.39 0.42 -5.48
C GLY A 421 -10.08 0.96 -4.90
N VAL A 422 -10.04 2.25 -4.52
CA VAL A 422 -8.85 2.95 -3.98
C VAL A 422 -8.92 3.16 -2.46
N LYS A 423 -10.13 3.08 -1.89
CA LYS A 423 -10.34 3.34 -0.47
C LYS A 423 -10.27 2.05 0.35
N PHE A 424 -9.88 2.14 1.62
CA PHE A 424 -9.87 1.00 2.54
C PHE A 424 -11.25 0.35 2.78
N ASP A 425 -12.35 1.07 2.53
CA ASP A 425 -13.72 0.58 2.59
C ASP A 425 -14.22 -0.05 1.27
N SER A 426 -13.36 -0.11 0.25
CA SER A 426 -13.66 -0.78 -1.02
C SER A 426 -13.84 -2.29 -0.80
N LEU A 427 -14.60 -2.95 -1.70
CA LEU A 427 -14.95 -4.36 -1.56
C LEU A 427 -13.69 -5.24 -1.51
N LEU A 428 -13.61 -6.12 -0.51
CA LEU A 428 -12.58 -7.13 -0.38
C LEU A 428 -12.76 -8.21 -1.45
N LEU A 429 -11.81 -8.32 -2.38
CA LEU A 429 -11.81 -9.34 -3.43
C LEU A 429 -11.15 -10.64 -2.95
N ALA A 430 -9.97 -10.55 -2.33
CA ALA A 430 -9.27 -11.71 -1.80
C ALA A 430 -8.21 -11.34 -0.75
N VAL A 431 -7.80 -12.35 0.02
CA VAL A 431 -6.68 -12.30 0.96
C VAL A 431 -5.80 -13.51 0.66
N TYR A 432 -4.63 -13.30 0.07
CA TYR A 432 -3.66 -14.34 -0.26
C TYR A 432 -2.54 -14.42 0.77
N THR A 433 -2.03 -15.63 1.00
CA THR A 433 -0.92 -15.95 1.91
C THR A 433 -0.31 -17.30 1.50
N GLY A 434 0.86 -17.64 2.04
CA GLY A 434 1.53 -18.90 1.74
C GLY A 434 2.12 -18.93 0.33
N ARG A 435 2.36 -20.16 -0.18
CA ARG A 435 2.96 -20.40 -1.49
C ARG A 435 1.90 -20.64 -2.55
N GLY A 436 2.03 -19.95 -3.68
CA GLY A 436 1.14 -20.05 -4.84
C GLY A 436 1.27 -21.38 -5.61
N PRO A 437 0.53 -21.56 -6.72
CA PRO A 437 -0.17 -20.51 -7.49
C PRO A 437 -1.45 -19.99 -6.83
N VAL A 438 -1.79 -18.73 -7.10
CA VAL A 438 -3.06 -18.09 -6.68
C VAL A 438 -3.93 -17.81 -7.90
N LYS A 439 -5.25 -17.69 -7.70
CA LYS A 439 -6.20 -17.43 -8.80
C LYS A 439 -6.10 -15.97 -9.26
N ASP A 440 -6.39 -15.73 -10.53
CA ASP A 440 -6.53 -14.37 -11.07
C ASP A 440 -7.74 -13.68 -10.43
N LEU A 441 -7.61 -12.37 -10.25
CA LEU A 441 -8.67 -11.52 -9.70
C LEU A 441 -9.13 -10.53 -10.74
N PHE A 442 -10.42 -10.23 -10.72
CA PHE A 442 -11.06 -9.26 -11.60
C PHE A 442 -11.77 -8.22 -10.76
N SER A 443 -11.51 -6.93 -11.02
CA SER A 443 -12.27 -5.84 -10.41
C SER A 443 -13.62 -5.68 -11.11
N THR A 444 -14.59 -5.12 -10.40
CA THR A 444 -15.84 -4.59 -10.99
C THR A 444 -15.69 -3.12 -11.38
N THR A 445 -14.74 -2.40 -10.77
CA THR A 445 -14.43 -1.00 -11.07
C THR A 445 -13.18 -0.85 -11.94
N ASN A 446 -12.90 0.38 -12.40
CA ASN A 446 -11.67 0.71 -13.12
C ASN A 446 -10.46 0.93 -12.18
N ARG A 447 -10.57 0.53 -10.91
CA ARG A 447 -9.58 0.75 -9.87
C ARG A 447 -9.47 -0.48 -8.96
N MET A 448 -8.26 -0.81 -8.52
CA MET A 448 -8.02 -1.93 -7.61
C MET A 448 -6.88 -1.59 -6.66
N THR A 449 -6.99 -1.89 -5.37
CA THR A 449 -5.91 -1.70 -4.39
C THR A 449 -5.33 -3.05 -3.99
N VAL A 450 -4.01 -3.15 -3.95
CA VAL A 450 -3.26 -4.31 -3.46
C VAL A 450 -2.48 -3.88 -2.23
N ILE A 451 -2.69 -4.53 -1.10
CA ILE A 451 -2.07 -4.23 0.20
C ILE A 451 -1.23 -5.44 0.60
N PHE A 452 0.07 -5.25 0.81
CA PHE A 452 0.98 -6.27 1.32
C PHE A 452 1.35 -5.94 2.77
N ASP A 453 1.10 -6.86 3.70
CA ASP A 453 1.30 -6.69 5.14
C ASP A 453 2.04 -7.91 5.71
N THR A 454 3.19 -7.69 6.33
CA THR A 454 4.09 -8.75 6.84
C THR A 454 4.37 -8.62 8.33
N ASP A 455 4.71 -9.73 8.99
CA ASP A 455 4.99 -9.77 10.43
C ASP A 455 6.48 -9.56 10.78
N MET A 456 6.84 -9.68 12.05
CA MET A 456 8.22 -9.43 12.53
C MET A 456 9.28 -10.47 12.09
N LYS A 457 8.90 -11.55 11.41
CA LYS A 457 9.78 -12.69 11.13
C LYS A 457 9.54 -13.27 9.73
N ASN A 458 10.54 -14.02 9.26
CA ASN A 458 10.42 -14.96 8.13
C ASN A 458 9.93 -14.38 6.78
N GLY A 459 10.68 -13.46 6.18
CA GLY A 459 10.49 -13.14 4.77
C GLY A 459 10.68 -14.35 3.82
N GLY A 460 9.66 -14.67 3.02
CA GLY A 460 9.75 -15.52 1.83
C GLY A 460 10.24 -14.74 0.60
N LYS A 461 10.24 -15.36 -0.60
CA LYS A 461 10.69 -14.70 -1.85
C LYS A 461 9.79 -13.54 -2.29
N GLY A 462 8.55 -13.52 -1.81
CA GLY A 462 7.59 -12.48 -2.15
C GLY A 462 6.78 -12.83 -3.39
N PHE A 463 6.39 -11.81 -4.15
CA PHE A 463 5.56 -12.00 -5.34
C PHE A 463 5.94 -11.08 -6.49
N LYS A 464 5.58 -11.51 -7.69
CA LYS A 464 5.61 -10.71 -8.91
C LYS A 464 4.23 -10.80 -9.57
N ALA A 465 3.61 -9.65 -9.77
CA ALA A 465 2.27 -9.54 -10.30
C ALA A 465 2.23 -8.60 -11.51
N ASN A 466 1.37 -8.88 -12.46
CA ASN A 466 1.03 -7.96 -13.54
C ASN A 466 -0.47 -7.69 -13.52
N PHE A 467 -0.86 -6.51 -13.98
CA PHE A 467 -2.27 -6.23 -14.21
C PHE A 467 -2.52 -5.79 -15.64
N THR A 468 -3.66 -6.21 -16.16
CA THR A 468 -4.14 -5.86 -17.50
C THR A 468 -5.52 -5.23 -17.37
N SER A 469 -5.86 -4.29 -18.24
CA SER A 469 -7.19 -3.69 -18.28
C SER A 469 -7.92 -4.03 -19.57
N GLY A 470 -9.25 -4.11 -19.49
CA GLY A 470 -10.09 -4.48 -20.62
C GLY A 470 -11.56 -4.23 -20.32
N TYR A 471 -12.42 -4.53 -21.29
CA TYR A 471 -13.87 -4.45 -21.10
C TYR A 471 -14.39 -5.84 -20.74
N TYR A 472 -15.21 -5.93 -19.69
CA TYR A 472 -15.87 -7.17 -19.26
C TYR A 472 -14.89 -8.31 -18.92
N LEU A 473 -13.69 -7.99 -18.43
CA LEU A 473 -12.72 -9.00 -18.01
C LEU A 473 -13.29 -9.84 -16.86
N GLY A 474 -13.07 -11.16 -16.89
CA GLY A 474 -13.55 -12.08 -15.87
C GLY A 474 -15.05 -12.37 -15.89
N ILE A 475 -15.81 -11.71 -16.77
CA ILE A 475 -17.21 -12.02 -17.01
C ILE A 475 -17.24 -13.15 -18.05
N PRO A 476 -17.81 -14.32 -17.71
CA PRO A 476 -17.98 -15.39 -18.69
C PRO A 476 -18.81 -14.86 -19.86
N GLN A 477 -18.44 -15.23 -21.08
CA GLN A 477 -19.17 -14.82 -22.28
C GLN A 477 -20.66 -15.17 -22.09
N PRO A 478 -21.59 -14.23 -22.33
CA PRO A 478 -23.01 -14.50 -22.17
C PRO A 478 -23.41 -15.68 -23.04
N CYS A 479 -24.23 -16.58 -22.47
CA CYS A 479 -24.74 -17.75 -23.15
C CYS A 479 -25.67 -17.35 -24.31
N GLN A 480 -25.98 -18.27 -25.21
CA GLN A 480 -26.96 -18.03 -26.27
C GLN A 480 -28.36 -17.79 -25.66
N ASP A 481 -29.28 -17.17 -26.41
CA ASP A 481 -30.64 -16.84 -25.93
C ASP A 481 -31.44 -18.08 -25.46
N ASP A 482 -31.05 -19.30 -25.88
CA ASP A 482 -31.64 -20.58 -25.51
C ASP A 482 -30.89 -21.34 -24.40
N GLU A 483 -29.93 -20.68 -23.75
CA GLU A 483 -29.10 -21.23 -22.67
C GLU A 483 -29.23 -20.39 -21.38
N PHE A 484 -29.13 -21.06 -20.23
CA PHE A 484 -29.02 -20.43 -18.91
C PHE A 484 -27.55 -20.34 -18.49
N GLN A 485 -27.15 -19.17 -18.02
CA GLN A 485 -25.81 -18.93 -17.50
C GLN A 485 -25.76 -19.23 -15.99
N CYS A 486 -25.07 -20.29 -15.62
CA CYS A 486 -24.74 -20.62 -14.24
C CYS A 486 -23.95 -19.47 -13.57
N LYS A 487 -23.97 -19.33 -12.23
CA LYS A 487 -23.16 -18.27 -11.57
C LYS A 487 -21.66 -18.55 -11.68
N ASP A 488 -21.25 -19.80 -11.87
CA ASP A 488 -19.88 -20.19 -12.23
C ASP A 488 -19.49 -19.83 -13.68
N GLY A 489 -20.46 -19.40 -14.50
CA GLY A 489 -20.28 -18.95 -15.87
C GLY A 489 -20.50 -20.01 -16.94
N ASN A 490 -20.71 -21.27 -16.57
CA ASN A 490 -21.03 -22.32 -17.53
C ASN A 490 -22.43 -22.09 -18.13
N CYS A 491 -22.58 -22.45 -19.40
CA CYS A 491 -23.86 -22.39 -20.10
C CYS A 491 -24.49 -23.77 -20.10
N ILE A 492 -25.73 -23.86 -19.65
CA ILE A 492 -26.56 -25.06 -19.76
C ILE A 492 -27.76 -24.77 -20.65
N PRO A 493 -28.29 -25.75 -21.39
CA PRO A 493 -29.54 -25.56 -22.14
C PRO A 493 -30.65 -25.09 -21.21
N MET A 494 -31.51 -24.15 -21.65
CA MET A 494 -32.59 -23.61 -20.82
C MET A 494 -33.58 -24.70 -20.33
N GLY A 495 -33.64 -25.85 -21.01
CA GLY A 495 -34.42 -27.01 -20.56
C GLY A 495 -33.90 -27.70 -19.30
N ASN A 496 -32.65 -27.42 -18.91
CA ASN A 496 -32.01 -27.94 -17.70
C ASN A 496 -32.13 -26.97 -16.52
N LEU A 497 -32.77 -25.82 -16.69
CA LEU A 497 -33.05 -24.88 -15.61
C LEU A 497 -34.26 -25.39 -14.80
N CYS A 498 -34.10 -25.57 -13.50
CA CYS A 498 -35.15 -26.03 -12.59
C CYS A 498 -35.71 -27.42 -12.95
N ASP A 499 -34.83 -28.35 -13.34
CA ASP A 499 -35.19 -29.72 -13.72
C ASP A 499 -34.91 -30.76 -12.62
N SER A 500 -34.52 -30.29 -11.43
CA SER A 500 -34.15 -31.08 -10.25
C SER A 500 -32.82 -31.85 -10.38
N TYR A 501 -32.02 -31.57 -11.40
CA TYR A 501 -30.67 -32.10 -11.53
C TYR A 501 -29.65 -30.96 -11.57
N GLN A 502 -28.63 -31.06 -10.73
CA GLN A 502 -27.53 -30.11 -10.75
C GLN A 502 -26.68 -30.28 -12.01
N HIS A 503 -26.86 -29.38 -12.96
CA HIS A 503 -26.04 -29.22 -14.17
C HIS A 503 -25.00 -28.12 -13.99
N CYS A 504 -25.33 -27.06 -13.23
CA CYS A 504 -24.33 -26.07 -12.85
C CYS A 504 -23.47 -26.60 -11.71
N SER A 505 -22.14 -26.43 -11.79
CA SER A 505 -21.22 -26.91 -10.74
C SER A 505 -21.49 -26.25 -9.37
N ASP A 506 -22.12 -25.08 -9.39
CA ASP A 506 -22.50 -24.29 -8.22
C ASP A 506 -23.97 -24.50 -7.78
N GLY A 507 -24.75 -25.30 -8.49
CA GLY A 507 -26.18 -25.56 -8.23
C GLY A 507 -27.10 -24.37 -8.52
N SER A 508 -26.63 -23.38 -9.27
CA SER A 508 -27.40 -22.15 -9.56
C SER A 508 -28.61 -22.36 -10.46
N ASP A 509 -28.61 -23.43 -11.24
CA ASP A 509 -29.74 -23.88 -12.05
C ASP A 509 -30.93 -24.37 -11.25
N GLU A 510 -30.69 -24.88 -10.04
CA GLU A 510 -31.75 -25.37 -9.15
C GLU A 510 -32.09 -24.36 -8.03
N ALA A 511 -31.45 -23.19 -8.04
CA ALA A 511 -31.71 -22.14 -7.08
C ALA A 511 -32.90 -21.26 -7.52
N HIS A 512 -33.73 -20.85 -6.55
CA HIS A 512 -34.87 -19.95 -6.76
C HIS A 512 -35.89 -20.41 -7.82
N CYS A 513 -36.07 -21.72 -7.97
CA CYS A 513 -37.07 -22.28 -8.87
C CYS A 513 -38.52 -22.07 -8.40
N VAL A 514 -38.71 -21.64 -7.14
CA VAL A 514 -40.01 -21.41 -6.52
C VAL A 514 -40.01 -20.05 -5.82
N ARG A 515 -41.12 -19.30 -5.91
CA ARG A 515 -41.31 -18.05 -5.17
C ARG A 515 -42.76 -17.79 -4.79
N PHE A 516 -42.96 -16.87 -3.85
CA PHE A 516 -44.27 -16.28 -3.58
C PHE A 516 -44.50 -15.03 -4.44
N LEU A 517 -45.69 -14.92 -5.03
CA LEU A 517 -46.21 -13.72 -5.69
C LEU A 517 -47.22 -13.03 -4.76
N ASN A 518 -47.10 -11.71 -4.59
CA ASN A 518 -48.01 -10.85 -3.81
C ASN A 518 -48.19 -11.23 -2.32
N GLY A 519 -47.14 -11.77 -1.68
CA GLY A 519 -47.13 -12.00 -0.24
C GLY A 519 -47.08 -10.70 0.57
N THR A 520 -47.82 -10.63 1.68
CA THR A 520 -47.71 -9.53 2.67
C THR A 520 -46.63 -9.82 3.71
N GLN A 521 -46.25 -11.08 3.84
CA GLN A 521 -45.20 -11.58 4.74
C GLN A 521 -44.29 -12.52 3.94
N SER A 522 -43.02 -12.64 4.34
CA SER A 522 -42.03 -13.50 3.66
C SER A 522 -42.38 -15.01 3.67
N ASN A 523 -43.43 -15.41 4.40
CA ASN A 523 -43.88 -16.78 4.56
C ASN A 523 -45.27 -17.07 3.93
N ASN A 524 -45.88 -16.11 3.23
CA ASN A 524 -47.20 -16.27 2.62
C ASN A 524 -47.23 -15.73 1.17
N GLY A 525 -48.08 -16.33 0.34
CA GLY A 525 -48.34 -15.80 -1.01
C GLY A 525 -48.81 -16.85 -2.00
N LEU A 526 -49.00 -16.41 -3.25
CA LEU A 526 -49.31 -17.32 -4.36
C LEU A 526 -48.03 -17.99 -4.83
N VAL A 527 -48.04 -19.32 -4.95
CA VAL A 527 -46.84 -20.06 -5.35
C VAL A 527 -46.63 -19.95 -6.86
N GLN A 528 -45.41 -19.60 -7.28
CA GLN A 528 -44.96 -19.66 -8.66
C GLN A 528 -43.76 -20.58 -8.81
N PHE A 529 -43.72 -21.34 -9.90
CA PHE A 529 -42.58 -22.15 -10.32
C PHE A 529 -41.97 -21.61 -11.60
N ASN A 530 -40.65 -21.60 -11.68
CA ASN A 530 -39.95 -21.34 -12.92
C ASN A 530 -39.84 -22.63 -13.72
N ILE A 531 -40.41 -22.66 -14.92
CA ILE A 531 -40.35 -23.80 -15.84
C ILE A 531 -39.94 -23.26 -17.20
N HIS A 532 -38.78 -23.68 -17.70
CA HIS A 532 -38.22 -23.20 -18.97
C HIS A 532 -38.18 -21.65 -19.05
N ASN A 533 -37.74 -20.98 -17.98
CA ASN A 533 -37.65 -19.52 -17.85
C ASN A 533 -38.98 -18.76 -17.90
N ILE A 534 -40.09 -19.44 -17.64
CA ILE A 534 -41.41 -18.83 -17.53
C ILE A 534 -41.97 -19.14 -16.15
N TRP A 535 -42.37 -18.09 -15.43
CA TRP A 535 -43.01 -18.22 -14.13
C TRP A 535 -44.47 -18.65 -14.28
N HIS A 536 -44.76 -19.87 -13.87
CA HIS A 536 -46.08 -20.46 -13.88
C HIS A 536 -46.70 -20.38 -12.49
N ILE A 537 -47.94 -19.89 -12.37
CA ILE A 537 -48.65 -19.87 -11.08
C ILE A 537 -49.20 -21.28 -10.80
N ALA A 538 -49.04 -21.77 -9.58
CA ALA A 538 -49.50 -23.08 -9.18
C ALA A 538 -51.04 -23.16 -9.07
N CYS A 539 -51.61 -24.16 -9.73
CA CYS A 539 -53.02 -24.52 -9.61
C CYS A 539 -53.31 -25.17 -8.26
N ALA A 540 -54.51 -24.94 -7.72
CA ALA A 540 -54.95 -25.55 -6.48
C ALA A 540 -55.35 -27.03 -6.62
N GLU A 541 -55.53 -27.54 -7.84
CA GLU A 541 -55.89 -28.94 -8.08
C GLU A 541 -54.97 -29.61 -9.13
N PRO A 542 -54.31 -30.74 -8.79
CA PRO A 542 -54.24 -31.35 -7.47
C PRO A 542 -53.23 -30.60 -6.57
N TRP A 543 -53.61 -30.31 -5.31
CA TRP A 543 -52.73 -29.77 -4.29
C TRP A 543 -52.97 -30.49 -2.97
N THR A 544 -51.93 -31.15 -2.45
CA THR A 544 -52.00 -31.93 -1.21
C THR A 544 -51.24 -31.22 -0.10
N THR A 545 -51.50 -31.63 1.15
CA THR A 545 -50.72 -31.15 2.31
C THR A 545 -49.24 -31.51 2.20
N GLN A 546 -48.92 -32.61 1.52
CA GLN A 546 -47.54 -33.02 1.26
C GLN A 546 -46.86 -32.10 0.24
N ILE A 547 -47.55 -31.75 -0.85
CA ILE A 547 -47.08 -30.71 -1.78
C ILE A 547 -46.85 -29.40 -1.03
N SER A 548 -47.78 -28.98 -0.18
CA SER A 548 -47.60 -27.78 0.64
C SER A 548 -46.30 -27.83 1.46
N ASN A 549 -45.99 -28.95 2.10
CA ASN A 549 -44.75 -29.11 2.89
C ASN A 549 -43.50 -29.08 2.01
N GLU A 550 -43.49 -29.81 0.91
CA GLU A 550 -42.36 -29.83 -0.03
C GLU A 550 -42.09 -28.43 -0.61
N VAL A 551 -43.15 -27.69 -0.97
CA VAL A 551 -43.02 -26.31 -1.46
C VAL A 551 -42.49 -25.38 -0.37
N CYS A 552 -42.96 -25.51 0.87
CA CYS A 552 -42.40 -24.75 1.98
C CYS A 552 -40.92 -25.06 2.19
N HIS A 553 -40.50 -26.32 2.05
CA HIS A 553 -39.10 -26.71 2.13
C HIS A 553 -38.25 -26.14 0.98
N LEU A 554 -38.76 -26.16 -0.26
CA LEU A 554 -38.11 -25.53 -1.42
C LEU A 554 -37.99 -24.01 -1.30
N LEU A 555 -38.88 -23.38 -0.54
CA LEU A 555 -38.82 -21.95 -0.21
C LEU A 555 -37.90 -21.65 0.98
N GLY A 556 -37.22 -22.66 1.55
CA GLY A 556 -36.36 -22.52 2.74
C GLY A 556 -37.13 -22.36 4.06
N LEU A 557 -38.44 -22.62 4.05
CA LEU A 557 -39.34 -22.49 5.19
C LEU A 557 -39.54 -23.85 5.89
N GLY A 558 -40.30 -23.83 6.98
CA GLY A 558 -40.67 -25.03 7.74
C GLY A 558 -41.75 -25.86 7.05
N SER A 559 -42.65 -26.46 7.83
CA SER A 559 -43.82 -27.15 7.27
C SER A 559 -44.87 -26.15 6.78
N ALA A 560 -45.82 -26.60 5.97
CA ALA A 560 -47.00 -25.80 5.67
C ALA A 560 -47.83 -25.54 6.92
N ASN A 561 -48.29 -24.30 7.08
CA ASN A 561 -49.29 -23.91 8.09
C ASN A 561 -50.70 -24.09 7.52
N SER A 562 -50.95 -23.48 6.36
CA SER A 562 -52.23 -23.55 5.67
C SER A 562 -52.06 -23.39 4.17
N SER A 563 -52.90 -24.05 3.39
CA SER A 563 -53.00 -23.87 1.93
C SER A 563 -54.46 -23.69 1.55
N MET A 564 -54.80 -22.61 0.85
CA MET A 564 -56.19 -22.28 0.49
C MET A 564 -56.31 -22.02 -1.03
N PRO A 565 -57.30 -22.62 -1.72
CA PRO A 565 -57.62 -22.26 -3.10
C PRO A 565 -58.21 -20.84 -3.16
N ILE A 566 -57.76 -20.03 -4.12
CA ILE A 566 -58.28 -18.68 -4.41
C ILE A 566 -58.64 -18.56 -5.90
N LEU A 567 -59.75 -17.90 -6.22
CA LEU A 567 -60.20 -17.70 -7.60
C LEU A 567 -59.28 -16.70 -8.33
N SER A 568 -58.75 -17.08 -9.49
CA SER A 568 -58.00 -16.21 -10.39
C SER A 568 -58.94 -15.38 -11.25
N THR A 569 -58.63 -14.09 -11.40
CA THR A 569 -59.21 -13.22 -12.45
C THR A 569 -58.24 -12.96 -13.61
N GLY A 570 -57.03 -13.55 -13.57
CA GLY A 570 -55.97 -13.35 -14.57
C GLY A 570 -55.72 -14.59 -15.41
N GLY A 571 -55.27 -14.39 -16.66
CA GLY A 571 -54.80 -15.44 -17.56
C GLY A 571 -53.40 -15.94 -17.18
N GLY A 572 -53.15 -17.24 -17.36
CA GLY A 572 -51.89 -17.91 -17.03
C GLY A 572 -50.71 -17.49 -17.93
N PRO A 573 -49.51 -17.99 -17.61
CA PRO A 573 -49.26 -19.43 -17.59
C PRO A 573 -49.40 -20.08 -16.19
N PHE A 574 -49.90 -21.33 -16.15
CA PHE A 574 -50.16 -22.08 -14.91
C PHE A 574 -49.42 -23.41 -14.84
N VAL A 575 -49.21 -23.96 -13.64
CA VAL A 575 -48.60 -25.29 -13.44
C VAL A 575 -49.45 -26.15 -12.50
N ARG A 576 -49.60 -27.43 -12.84
CA ARG A 576 -50.18 -28.45 -11.96
C ARG A 576 -49.07 -29.28 -11.35
N LEU A 577 -49.17 -29.54 -10.04
CA LEU A 577 -48.18 -30.29 -9.30
C LEU A 577 -48.73 -31.67 -8.95
N ASN A 578 -47.98 -32.72 -9.30
CA ASN A 578 -48.24 -34.07 -8.83
C ASN A 578 -47.07 -34.57 -8.00
N GLU A 579 -47.32 -35.50 -7.09
CA GLU A 579 -46.27 -36.14 -6.32
C GLU A 579 -45.77 -37.38 -7.06
N ALA A 580 -44.44 -37.52 -7.21
CA ALA A 580 -43.83 -38.74 -7.72
C ALA A 580 -43.69 -39.78 -6.60
N PRO A 581 -43.59 -41.10 -6.93
CA PRO A 581 -43.46 -42.15 -5.92
C PRO A 581 -42.23 -42.06 -5.00
N ASN A 582 -41.22 -41.27 -5.39
CA ASN A 582 -40.00 -40.99 -4.63
C ASN A 582 -40.12 -39.72 -3.75
N GLY A 583 -41.27 -39.04 -3.75
CA GLY A 583 -41.52 -37.79 -3.01
C GLY A 583 -41.18 -36.51 -3.77
N SER A 584 -40.60 -36.57 -4.97
CA SER A 584 -40.31 -35.37 -5.77
C SER A 584 -41.58 -34.78 -6.41
N LEU A 585 -41.58 -33.48 -6.67
CA LEU A 585 -42.71 -32.79 -7.32
C LEU A 585 -42.59 -32.91 -8.85
N ILE A 586 -43.66 -33.38 -9.51
CA ILE A 586 -43.81 -33.40 -10.97
C ILE A 586 -44.58 -32.15 -11.39
N LEU A 587 -43.90 -31.24 -12.09
CA LEU A 587 -44.45 -29.99 -12.60
C LEU A 587 -45.02 -30.20 -14.01
N THR A 588 -46.32 -29.97 -14.21
CA THR A 588 -46.99 -30.07 -15.52
C THR A 588 -47.56 -28.71 -15.94
N PRO A 589 -46.97 -28.02 -16.94
CA PRO A 589 -47.52 -26.77 -17.47
C PRO A 589 -48.96 -26.93 -17.95
N SER A 590 -49.79 -25.91 -17.72
CA SER A 590 -51.20 -25.91 -18.07
C SER A 590 -51.65 -24.52 -18.53
N LEU A 591 -52.53 -24.50 -19.53
CA LEU A 591 -53.14 -23.25 -20.01
C LEU A 591 -54.24 -22.73 -19.06
N GLN A 592 -54.84 -23.62 -18.26
CA GLN A 592 -55.93 -23.30 -17.33
C GLN A 592 -55.89 -24.21 -16.09
N CYS A 593 -56.15 -23.63 -14.93
CA CYS A 593 -56.42 -24.38 -13.70
C CYS A 593 -57.88 -24.85 -13.65
N SER A 594 -58.13 -26.00 -13.02
CA SER A 594 -59.50 -26.42 -12.73
C SER A 594 -60.19 -25.36 -11.87
N GLN A 595 -61.38 -24.92 -12.30
CA GLN A 595 -62.16 -23.88 -11.61
C GLN A 595 -61.44 -22.53 -11.43
N ASP A 596 -60.45 -22.22 -12.28
CA ASP A 596 -59.60 -21.03 -12.18
C ASP A 596 -59.00 -20.83 -10.77
N SER A 597 -58.79 -21.92 -10.03
CA SER A 597 -58.36 -21.87 -8.64
C SER A 597 -56.84 -22.00 -8.52
N LEU A 598 -56.22 -21.02 -7.88
CA LEU A 598 -54.78 -20.94 -7.58
C LEU A 598 -54.54 -21.24 -6.10
N ILE A 599 -53.32 -21.59 -5.74
CA ILE A 599 -52.99 -21.88 -4.35
C ILE A 599 -52.35 -20.69 -3.64
N LEU A 600 -52.97 -20.27 -2.54
CA LEU A 600 -52.36 -19.41 -1.54
C LEU A 600 -51.77 -20.30 -0.45
N LEU A 601 -50.45 -20.28 -0.29
CA LEU A 601 -49.74 -21.10 0.69
C LEU A 601 -49.16 -20.19 1.78
N GLN A 602 -49.29 -20.64 3.03
CA GLN A 602 -48.64 -20.07 4.20
C GLN A 602 -47.78 -21.15 4.84
N CYS A 603 -46.49 -20.88 5.00
CA CYS A 603 -45.55 -21.79 5.62
C CYS A 603 -45.23 -21.36 7.05
N ASN A 604 -44.94 -22.34 7.91
CA ASN A 604 -44.31 -22.08 9.19
C ASN A 604 -42.85 -21.69 8.97
N HIS A 605 -42.27 -20.91 9.88
CA HIS A 605 -40.83 -20.75 9.92
C HIS A 605 -40.18 -22.08 10.27
N LYS A 606 -38.98 -22.34 9.73
CA LYS A 606 -38.16 -23.48 10.12
C LYS A 606 -37.95 -23.46 11.64
N SER A 607 -38.04 -24.62 12.29
CA SER A 607 -37.78 -24.71 13.74
C SER A 607 -36.33 -24.29 14.01
N CYS A 608 -36.16 -23.28 14.85
CA CYS A 608 -34.88 -22.73 15.24
C CYS A 608 -35.00 -22.08 16.61
N GLY A 609 -33.87 -21.92 17.29
CA GLY A 609 -33.79 -21.21 18.57
C GLY A 609 -34.48 -21.93 19.72
N GLU A 610 -34.70 -23.24 19.63
CA GLU A 610 -35.36 -24.05 20.66
C GLU A 610 -34.34 -24.93 21.40
N LYS A 611 -34.39 -24.92 22.74
CA LYS A 611 -33.59 -25.82 23.58
C LYS A 611 -34.40 -27.06 23.91
N MET A 612 -33.92 -28.24 23.49
CA MET A 612 -34.60 -29.52 23.75
C MET A 612 -34.28 -30.07 25.14
N VAL A 613 -33.12 -29.71 25.72
CA VAL A 613 -32.70 -30.12 27.07
C VAL A 613 -33.19 -29.08 28.09
N THR A 614 -34.00 -29.52 29.06
CA THR A 614 -34.51 -28.67 30.14
C THR A 614 -33.38 -28.33 31.13
N GLN A 615 -32.93 -27.07 31.13
CA GLN A 615 -31.95 -26.59 32.12
C GLN A 615 -32.56 -26.65 33.54
N LYS A 616 -31.88 -27.30 34.48
CA LYS A 616 -32.14 -27.05 35.91
C LYS A 616 -31.68 -25.64 36.23
N VAL A 617 -32.62 -24.71 36.40
CA VAL A 617 -32.39 -23.30 36.76
C VAL A 617 -31.68 -23.24 38.13
N GLY A 618 -30.35 -23.08 38.10
CA GLY A 618 -29.56 -22.62 39.24
C GLY A 618 -29.35 -21.10 39.13
N PRO A 619 -29.11 -20.38 40.25
CA PRO A 619 -28.77 -18.97 40.19
C PRO A 619 -27.48 -18.80 39.38
N LYS A 620 -27.57 -18.15 38.22
CA LYS A 620 -26.43 -17.83 37.36
C LYS A 620 -25.50 -16.86 38.11
N ILE A 621 -24.24 -17.24 38.24
CA ILE A 621 -23.23 -16.51 39.04
C ILE A 621 -22.49 -15.49 38.14
N VAL A 622 -22.28 -14.28 38.67
CA VAL A 622 -21.52 -13.18 38.05
C VAL A 622 -20.09 -13.65 37.72
N GLY A 623 -19.64 -13.47 36.47
CA GLY A 623 -18.36 -14.00 35.96
C GLY A 623 -18.47 -15.27 35.10
N GLY A 624 -19.69 -15.72 34.81
CA GLY A 624 -20.00 -16.88 33.95
C GLY A 624 -20.06 -18.22 34.69
N SER A 625 -20.86 -19.15 34.17
CA SER A 625 -21.02 -20.50 34.74
C SER A 625 -20.76 -21.60 33.71
N ASP A 626 -20.34 -22.78 34.20
CA ASP A 626 -20.32 -23.99 33.37
C ASP A 626 -21.74 -24.31 32.90
N THR A 627 -21.88 -24.56 31.61
CA THR A 627 -23.16 -24.95 31.03
C THR A 627 -23.51 -26.40 31.38
N GLN A 628 -24.76 -26.79 31.17
CA GLN A 628 -25.11 -28.21 31.06
C GLN A 628 -24.90 -28.68 29.62
N ALA A 629 -24.59 -29.95 29.42
CA ALA A 629 -24.53 -30.53 28.08
C ALA A 629 -25.87 -30.32 27.35
N GLY A 630 -25.82 -29.78 26.13
CA GLY A 630 -27.03 -29.45 25.35
C GLY A 630 -27.69 -28.11 25.70
N ALA A 631 -27.09 -27.30 26.58
CA ALA A 631 -27.62 -25.97 26.92
C ALA A 631 -27.68 -25.01 25.73
N TRP A 632 -26.75 -25.11 24.79
CA TRP A 632 -26.64 -24.24 23.61
C TRP A 632 -26.38 -25.05 22.34
N PRO A 633 -27.42 -25.67 21.76
CA PRO A 633 -27.27 -26.66 20.69
C PRO A 633 -26.83 -26.09 19.34
N TRP A 634 -26.82 -24.77 19.17
CA TRP A 634 -26.33 -24.07 17.97
C TRP A 634 -24.89 -23.62 18.07
N VAL A 635 -24.25 -23.70 19.25
CA VAL A 635 -22.85 -23.29 19.42
C VAL A 635 -21.94 -24.32 18.77
N VAL A 636 -21.05 -23.85 17.91
CA VAL A 636 -20.10 -24.68 17.16
C VAL A 636 -18.67 -24.27 17.49
N ALA A 637 -17.81 -25.25 17.73
CA ALA A 637 -16.38 -25.03 17.93
C ALA A 637 -15.64 -25.17 16.60
N LEU A 638 -14.90 -24.14 16.18
CA LEU A 638 -14.10 -24.15 14.95
C LEU A 638 -12.65 -24.48 15.25
N TYR A 639 -12.25 -25.69 14.83
CA TYR A 639 -10.86 -26.13 14.89
C TYR A 639 -10.17 -25.84 13.57
N TYR A 640 -8.94 -25.35 13.65
CA TYR A 640 -8.06 -25.16 12.50
C TYR A 640 -6.85 -26.08 12.63
N ARG A 641 -6.52 -26.76 11.54
CA ARG A 641 -5.34 -27.61 11.45
C ARG A 641 -4.12 -26.81 11.02
N ASP A 642 -3.15 -26.67 11.92
CA ASP A 642 -1.83 -26.13 11.62
C ASP A 642 -0.75 -27.24 11.68
N ARG A 643 0.54 -26.86 11.64
CA ARG A 643 1.65 -27.83 11.72
C ARG A 643 1.75 -28.53 13.08
N SER A 644 1.19 -27.95 14.13
CA SER A 644 1.19 -28.48 15.50
C SER A 644 -0.02 -29.35 15.83
N GLY A 645 -1.09 -29.26 15.03
CA GLY A 645 -2.28 -30.10 15.14
C GLY A 645 -3.58 -29.31 14.93
N ASP A 646 -4.71 -29.92 15.30
CA ASP A 646 -6.01 -29.27 15.31
C ASP A 646 -6.13 -28.41 16.59
N ARG A 647 -6.32 -27.10 16.46
CA ARG A 647 -6.50 -26.16 17.59
C ARG A 647 -7.85 -25.45 17.51
N LEU A 648 -8.56 -25.34 18.62
CA LEU A 648 -9.75 -24.49 18.73
C LEU A 648 -9.33 -23.02 18.55
N LEU A 649 -9.87 -22.35 17.53
CA LEU A 649 -9.57 -20.94 17.24
C LEU A 649 -10.74 -20.02 17.57
N CYS A 650 -11.94 -20.40 17.16
CA CYS A 650 -13.12 -19.55 17.23
C CYS A 650 -14.38 -20.36 17.53
N GLY A 651 -15.43 -19.67 17.95
CA GLY A 651 -16.80 -20.13 17.93
C GLY A 651 -17.48 -19.87 16.58
N ALA A 652 -18.63 -20.49 16.40
CA ALA A 652 -19.57 -20.21 15.33
C ALA A 652 -20.99 -20.57 15.78
N SER A 653 -21.97 -20.19 14.96
CA SER A 653 -23.38 -20.46 15.18
C SER A 653 -23.96 -21.25 14.02
N LEU A 654 -24.61 -22.38 14.31
CA LEU A 654 -25.36 -23.14 13.32
C LEU A 654 -26.65 -22.39 12.96
N VAL A 655 -26.82 -22.01 11.69
CA VAL A 655 -28.01 -21.28 11.19
C VAL A 655 -28.88 -22.12 10.25
N SER A 656 -28.31 -23.15 9.62
CA SER A 656 -29.04 -24.18 8.86
C SER A 656 -28.42 -25.56 9.12
N SER A 657 -28.77 -26.57 8.33
CA SER A 657 -28.18 -27.91 8.44
C SER A 657 -26.73 -27.97 7.94
N ASP A 658 -26.24 -26.94 7.27
CA ASP A 658 -24.98 -26.92 6.51
C ASP A 658 -24.27 -25.57 6.54
N TRP A 659 -24.91 -24.50 7.01
CA TRP A 659 -24.31 -23.18 7.12
C TRP A 659 -24.08 -22.76 8.56
N LEU A 660 -22.90 -22.20 8.76
CA LEU A 660 -22.45 -21.58 10.00
C LEU A 660 -22.19 -20.09 9.78
N VAL A 661 -22.49 -19.30 10.80
CA VAL A 661 -22.06 -17.89 10.92
C VAL A 661 -20.92 -17.81 11.92
N SER A 662 -19.82 -17.14 11.55
CA SER A 662 -18.69 -16.83 12.42
C SER A 662 -18.18 -15.41 12.14
N ALA A 663 -17.08 -15.00 12.78
CA ALA A 663 -16.45 -13.70 12.56
C ALA A 663 -15.47 -13.75 11.38
N ALA A 664 -15.36 -12.67 10.61
CA ALA A 664 -14.42 -12.58 9.50
C ALA A 664 -12.97 -12.66 9.97
N HIS A 665 -12.62 -12.04 11.10
CA HIS A 665 -11.26 -12.04 11.64
C HIS A 665 -10.74 -13.44 12.02
N CYS A 666 -11.63 -14.41 12.27
CA CYS A 666 -11.27 -15.79 12.54
C CYS A 666 -10.68 -16.49 11.31
N VAL A 667 -11.29 -16.23 10.15
CA VAL A 667 -10.96 -16.87 8.88
C VAL A 667 -10.07 -16.01 7.99
N TYR A 668 -9.95 -14.71 8.30
CA TYR A 668 -9.02 -13.81 7.65
C TYR A 668 -7.59 -14.37 7.74
N ARG A 669 -6.89 -14.45 6.61
CA ARG A 669 -5.59 -15.14 6.39
C ARG A 669 -5.61 -16.68 6.43
N ARG A 670 -6.76 -17.32 6.68
CA ARG A 670 -6.90 -18.78 6.81
C ARG A 670 -8.01 -19.37 5.93
N ASN A 671 -8.50 -18.60 4.96
CA ASN A 671 -9.64 -18.94 4.10
C ASN A 671 -9.26 -19.64 2.78
N LEU A 672 -7.96 -19.73 2.43
CA LEU A 672 -7.51 -20.31 1.16
C LEU A 672 -7.70 -21.83 1.06
N ASP A 673 -7.66 -22.53 2.19
CA ASP A 673 -7.86 -23.98 2.27
C ASP A 673 -8.95 -24.29 3.31
N PRO A 674 -10.24 -24.27 2.90
CA PRO A 674 -11.36 -24.58 3.78
C PRO A 674 -11.23 -25.94 4.47
N THR A 675 -10.58 -26.93 3.82
CA THR A 675 -10.47 -28.30 4.33
C THR A 675 -9.64 -28.43 5.62
N ARG A 676 -8.89 -27.39 5.98
CA ARG A 676 -8.20 -27.27 7.27
C ARG A 676 -9.10 -26.92 8.43
N TRP A 677 -10.31 -26.45 8.15
CA TRP A 677 -11.30 -26.13 9.17
C TRP A 677 -12.19 -27.32 9.45
N THR A 678 -12.36 -27.63 10.73
CA THR A 678 -13.30 -28.64 11.22
C THR A 678 -14.27 -27.97 12.18
N ALA A 679 -15.55 -27.99 11.82
CA ALA A 679 -16.64 -27.62 12.70
C ALA A 679 -16.99 -28.79 13.61
N VAL A 680 -17.02 -28.54 14.92
CA VAL A 680 -17.39 -29.53 15.94
C VAL A 680 -18.66 -29.08 16.62
N LEU A 681 -19.75 -29.82 16.40
CA LEU A 681 -21.10 -29.54 16.90
C LEU A 681 -21.45 -30.50 18.05
N GLY A 682 -22.37 -30.09 18.93
CA GLY A 682 -22.77 -30.90 20.09
C GLY A 682 -21.67 -31.07 21.15
N LEU A 683 -20.59 -30.29 21.05
CA LEU A 683 -19.48 -30.30 21.99
C LEU A 683 -19.89 -29.65 23.31
N HIS A 684 -19.47 -30.24 24.42
CA HIS A 684 -19.64 -29.67 25.75
C HIS A 684 -18.29 -29.49 26.45
N MET A 685 -17.44 -30.53 26.40
CA MET A 685 -16.08 -30.53 26.94
C MET A 685 -15.06 -30.71 25.81
N GLN A 686 -14.06 -29.83 25.72
CA GLN A 686 -13.00 -29.92 24.70
C GLN A 686 -12.21 -31.25 24.81
N SER A 687 -12.05 -31.75 26.03
CA SER A 687 -11.39 -33.02 26.33
C SER A 687 -12.15 -34.26 25.85
N ASN A 688 -13.45 -34.14 25.54
CA ASN A 688 -14.33 -35.25 25.21
C ASN A 688 -14.93 -35.15 23.79
N LEU A 689 -14.05 -34.99 22.79
CA LEU A 689 -14.42 -34.97 21.36
C LEU A 689 -15.02 -36.30 20.85
N THR A 690 -14.92 -37.38 21.62
CA THR A 690 -15.42 -38.72 21.27
C THR A 690 -16.83 -39.02 21.81
N SER A 691 -17.47 -38.06 22.48
CA SER A 691 -18.82 -38.26 23.01
C SER A 691 -19.83 -38.51 21.88
N PRO A 692 -20.82 -39.40 22.04
CA PRO A 692 -21.71 -39.82 20.95
C PRO A 692 -22.56 -38.69 20.34
N GLN A 693 -22.81 -37.62 21.09
CA GLN A 693 -23.52 -36.44 20.58
C GLN A 693 -22.64 -35.48 19.76
N VAL A 694 -21.31 -35.65 19.77
CA VAL A 694 -20.38 -34.78 19.07
C VAL A 694 -20.31 -35.15 17.59
N VAL A 695 -20.53 -34.17 16.73
CA VAL A 695 -20.46 -34.32 15.27
C VAL A 695 -19.36 -33.44 14.72
N ARG A 696 -18.41 -34.03 13.99
CA ARG A 696 -17.34 -33.32 13.28
C ARG A 696 -17.70 -33.20 11.80
N ARG A 697 -17.54 -32.01 11.23
CA ARG A 697 -17.74 -31.72 9.80
C ARG A 697 -16.60 -30.88 9.26
N VAL A 698 -16.15 -31.20 8.06
CA VAL A 698 -15.18 -30.38 7.32
C VAL A 698 -15.92 -29.23 6.67
N VAL A 699 -15.25 -28.09 6.57
CA VAL A 699 -15.75 -26.91 5.84
C VAL A 699 -15.22 -26.99 4.42
N ASP A 700 -16.09 -26.84 3.43
CA ASP A 700 -15.74 -26.86 2.00
C ASP A 700 -15.70 -25.44 1.39
N ARG A 701 -16.38 -24.48 2.00
CA ARG A 701 -16.44 -23.08 1.54
C ARG A 701 -16.45 -22.10 2.70
N ILE A 702 -15.68 -21.02 2.55
CA ILE A 702 -15.64 -19.89 3.48
C ILE A 702 -15.89 -18.62 2.68
N VAL A 703 -16.85 -17.80 3.13
CA VAL A 703 -17.21 -16.53 2.50
C VAL A 703 -17.11 -15.42 3.53
N ILE A 704 -16.13 -14.54 3.36
CA ILE A 704 -15.97 -13.33 4.17
C ILE A 704 -16.90 -12.25 3.61
N ASN A 705 -17.54 -11.46 4.48
CA ASN A 705 -18.34 -10.33 4.00
C ASN A 705 -17.45 -9.37 3.15
N PRO A 706 -17.88 -9.00 1.94
CA PRO A 706 -17.04 -8.21 1.04
C PRO A 706 -16.76 -6.80 1.56
N HIS A 707 -17.55 -6.28 2.51
CA HIS A 707 -17.31 -4.98 3.14
C HIS A 707 -16.46 -5.07 4.41
N TYR A 708 -15.86 -6.23 4.70
CA TYR A 708 -15.01 -6.40 5.87
C TYR A 708 -13.77 -5.50 5.81
N ASP A 709 -13.56 -4.73 6.88
CA ASP A 709 -12.40 -3.88 7.09
C ASP A 709 -11.71 -4.31 8.40
N LYS A 710 -10.57 -4.99 8.28
CA LYS A 710 -9.79 -5.48 9.43
C LYS A 710 -9.36 -4.34 10.36
N ARG A 711 -9.01 -3.17 9.80
CA ARG A 711 -8.44 -2.04 10.57
C ARG A 711 -9.51 -1.38 11.41
N ARG A 712 -10.67 -1.07 10.82
CA ARG A 712 -11.82 -0.50 11.54
C ARG A 712 -12.66 -1.56 12.26
N LYS A 713 -12.43 -2.85 11.99
CA LYS A 713 -13.19 -4.01 12.50
C LYS A 713 -14.68 -4.00 12.11
N VAL A 714 -15.00 -3.30 11.03
CA VAL A 714 -16.38 -3.13 10.53
C VAL A 714 -16.75 -4.33 9.66
N ASN A 715 -18.02 -4.77 9.73
CA ASN A 715 -18.56 -5.91 8.97
C ASN A 715 -17.84 -7.23 9.24
N ASP A 716 -17.47 -7.48 10.50
CA ASP A 716 -16.74 -8.66 10.96
C ASP A 716 -17.62 -9.93 11.02
N ILE A 717 -18.08 -10.38 9.86
CA ILE A 717 -18.94 -11.56 9.71
C ILE A 717 -18.50 -12.43 8.53
N ALA A 718 -18.57 -13.75 8.70
CA ALA A 718 -18.25 -14.73 7.68
C ALA A 718 -19.24 -15.90 7.71
N MET A 719 -19.54 -16.43 6.52
CA MET A 719 -20.32 -17.65 6.32
C MET A 719 -19.38 -18.82 6.05
N MET A 720 -19.67 -19.97 6.65
CA MET A 720 -18.91 -21.21 6.41
C MET A 720 -19.89 -22.33 6.06
N HIS A 721 -19.66 -23.00 4.94
CA HIS A 721 -20.47 -24.13 4.50
C HIS A 721 -19.81 -25.44 4.92
N LEU A 722 -20.63 -26.39 5.36
CA LEU A 722 -20.21 -27.73 5.74
C LEU A 722 -20.31 -28.65 4.52
N GLU A 723 -19.27 -29.45 4.30
CA GLU A 723 -19.23 -30.45 3.22
C GLU A 723 -20.45 -31.38 3.24
N PHE A 724 -20.95 -31.70 4.44
CA PHE A 724 -22.14 -32.52 4.63
C PHE A 724 -23.08 -31.91 5.66
N LYS A 725 -24.38 -31.95 5.36
CA LYS A 725 -25.46 -31.59 6.27
C LYS A 725 -25.34 -32.33 7.62
N VAL A 726 -25.68 -31.63 8.70
CA VAL A 726 -25.80 -32.18 10.05
C VAL A 726 -27.25 -32.57 10.32
N ASN A 727 -27.44 -33.68 11.03
CA ASN A 727 -28.74 -34.06 11.53
C ASN A 727 -29.02 -33.31 12.83
N TYR A 728 -30.21 -32.72 12.93
CA TYR A 728 -30.62 -32.08 14.16
C TYR A 728 -30.90 -33.12 15.24
N THR A 729 -30.42 -32.85 16.45
CA THR A 729 -30.56 -33.70 17.63
C THR A 729 -30.88 -32.81 18.84
N ASP A 730 -31.05 -33.40 20.02
CA ASP A 730 -31.25 -32.62 21.25
C ASP A 730 -30.05 -31.71 21.58
N TYR A 731 -28.87 -31.99 21.00
CA TYR A 731 -27.62 -31.27 21.21
C TYR A 731 -27.17 -30.44 20.00
N ILE A 732 -27.88 -30.55 18.86
CA ILE A 732 -27.56 -29.86 17.61
C ILE A 732 -28.86 -29.31 17.03
N GLN A 733 -29.05 -28.00 17.11
CA GLN A 733 -30.22 -27.29 16.58
C GLN A 733 -29.75 -25.95 16.01
N PRO A 734 -30.41 -25.41 14.97
CA PRO A 734 -30.06 -24.10 14.45
C PRO A 734 -30.58 -22.98 15.37
N ILE A 735 -29.85 -21.86 15.45
CA ILE A 735 -30.34 -20.62 16.07
C ILE A 735 -31.18 -19.83 15.06
N CYS A 736 -32.14 -19.03 15.53
CA CYS A 736 -32.89 -18.16 14.63
C CYS A 736 -32.07 -16.94 14.22
N LEU A 737 -32.28 -16.50 12.99
CA LEU A 737 -31.82 -15.20 12.52
C LEU A 737 -32.91 -14.15 12.78
N PRO A 738 -32.54 -12.92 13.18
CA PRO A 738 -33.50 -11.84 13.32
C PRO A 738 -34.05 -11.38 11.96
N GLU A 739 -35.21 -10.75 11.95
CA GLU A 739 -35.70 -10.05 10.76
C GLU A 739 -34.94 -8.72 10.57
N GLU A 740 -34.88 -8.21 9.34
CA GLU A 740 -34.15 -6.98 9.00
C GLU A 740 -34.55 -5.78 9.89
N ASN A 741 -35.84 -5.65 10.19
CA ASN A 741 -36.40 -4.58 11.01
C ASN A 741 -36.56 -4.95 12.50
N GLN A 742 -36.15 -6.16 12.90
CA GLN A 742 -36.26 -6.60 14.29
C GLN A 742 -35.18 -5.91 15.13
N THR A 743 -35.63 -5.09 16.07
CA THR A 743 -34.73 -4.33 16.95
C THR A 743 -34.74 -4.89 18.36
N PHE A 744 -33.54 -5.10 18.92
CA PHE A 744 -33.36 -5.48 20.31
C PHE A 744 -32.94 -4.24 21.09
N THR A 745 -33.76 -3.83 22.07
CA THR A 745 -33.55 -2.58 22.81
C THR A 745 -32.35 -2.67 23.77
N PRO A 746 -31.60 -1.57 23.95
CA PRO A 746 -30.59 -1.48 25.00
C PRO A 746 -31.15 -1.81 26.40
N GLY A 747 -30.36 -2.48 27.22
CA GLY A 747 -30.74 -3.00 28.54
C GLY A 747 -31.36 -4.39 28.52
N ARG A 748 -31.72 -4.93 27.35
CA ARG A 748 -32.17 -6.33 27.23
C ARG A 748 -31.05 -7.28 27.63
N MET A 749 -31.35 -8.23 28.50
CA MET A 749 -30.41 -9.30 28.85
C MET A 749 -30.34 -10.31 27.72
N CYS A 750 -29.13 -10.56 27.24
CA CYS A 750 -28.81 -11.56 26.24
C CYS A 750 -27.74 -12.50 26.79
N SER A 751 -27.61 -13.69 26.23
CA SER A 751 -26.63 -14.69 26.66
C SER A 751 -25.51 -14.82 25.65
N ILE A 752 -24.29 -14.97 26.13
CA ILE A 752 -23.11 -15.36 25.36
C ILE A 752 -22.67 -16.76 25.79
N ALA A 753 -22.09 -17.52 24.86
CA ALA A 753 -21.55 -18.84 25.16
C ALA A 753 -20.28 -19.13 24.34
N GLY A 754 -19.30 -19.77 24.98
CA GLY A 754 -18.04 -20.10 24.32
C GLY A 754 -17.03 -20.83 25.22
N TRP A 755 -15.87 -21.13 24.63
CA TRP A 755 -14.76 -21.88 25.24
C TRP A 755 -13.50 -21.02 25.41
N GLY A 756 -13.65 -19.70 25.32
CA GLY A 756 -12.58 -18.73 25.46
C GLY A 756 -11.95 -18.73 26.85
N TYR A 757 -10.97 -17.83 27.01
CA TYR A 757 -10.23 -17.71 28.26
C TYR A 757 -11.13 -17.25 29.40
N ASN A 758 -10.98 -17.89 30.57
CA ASN A 758 -11.72 -17.51 31.78
C ASN A 758 -11.20 -16.22 32.45
N LYS A 759 -10.02 -15.75 32.07
CA LYS A 759 -9.32 -14.58 32.61
C LYS A 759 -8.39 -14.00 31.54
N ILE A 760 -8.07 -12.72 31.65
CA ILE A 760 -6.97 -12.09 30.90
C ILE A 760 -5.68 -12.89 31.20
N ASN A 761 -5.10 -13.55 30.19
CA ASN A 761 -3.99 -14.54 30.29
C ASN A 761 -4.31 -15.88 30.97
N GLY A 762 -5.58 -16.33 30.97
CA GLY A 762 -5.98 -17.64 31.46
C GLY A 762 -5.59 -18.80 30.54
N SER A 763 -6.14 -19.99 30.79
CA SER A 763 -6.21 -21.09 29.83
C SER A 763 -7.61 -21.16 29.22
N THR A 764 -7.76 -21.76 28.04
CA THR A 764 -9.09 -22.11 27.52
C THR A 764 -9.81 -22.99 28.54
N VAL A 765 -11.13 -22.84 28.61
CA VAL A 765 -11.98 -23.62 29.52
C VAL A 765 -12.36 -24.93 28.87
N ASP A 766 -12.18 -26.04 29.58
CA ASP A 766 -12.56 -27.35 29.02
C ASP A 766 -14.07 -27.42 28.78
N VAL A 767 -14.86 -26.96 29.75
CA VAL A 767 -16.33 -26.96 29.71
C VAL A 767 -16.84 -25.67 29.07
N LEU A 768 -17.83 -25.78 28.16
CA LEU A 768 -18.52 -24.63 27.57
C LEU A 768 -19.10 -23.72 28.66
N LYS A 769 -18.78 -22.42 28.60
CA LYS A 769 -19.27 -21.41 29.54
C LYS A 769 -20.46 -20.66 28.97
N GLU A 770 -21.32 -20.17 29.85
CA GLU A 770 -22.37 -19.20 29.53
C GLU A 770 -22.31 -18.01 30.48
N ALA A 771 -22.72 -16.85 29.96
CA ALA A 771 -22.90 -15.63 30.74
C ALA A 771 -24.06 -14.81 30.18
N ASP A 772 -24.75 -14.07 31.04
CA ASP A 772 -25.77 -13.11 30.62
C ASP A 772 -25.18 -11.70 30.67
N VAL A 773 -25.39 -10.92 29.61
CA VAL A 773 -24.89 -9.56 29.43
C VAL A 773 -26.02 -8.64 28.92
N PRO A 774 -26.15 -7.41 29.42
CA PRO A 774 -27.12 -6.45 28.90
C PRO A 774 -26.62 -5.82 27.60
N LEU A 775 -27.52 -5.59 26.65
CA LEU A 775 -27.22 -4.77 25.47
C LEU A 775 -26.94 -3.32 25.88
N VAL A 776 -25.93 -2.70 25.28
CA VAL A 776 -25.54 -1.29 25.48
C VAL A 776 -25.88 -0.53 24.20
N SER A 777 -26.41 0.69 24.33
CA SER A 777 -26.71 1.51 23.14
C SER A 777 -25.41 1.94 22.45
N ASN A 778 -25.45 2.16 21.13
CA ASN A 778 -24.24 2.52 20.39
C ASN A 778 -23.65 3.85 20.88
N GLU A 779 -24.49 4.82 21.27
CA GLU A 779 -24.02 6.12 21.79
C GLU A 779 -23.26 5.95 23.10
N LYS A 780 -23.76 5.08 23.98
CA LYS A 780 -23.11 4.78 25.26
C LYS A 780 -21.85 3.94 25.05
N CYS A 781 -21.88 2.99 24.13
CA CYS A 781 -20.70 2.21 23.78
C CYS A 781 -19.60 3.09 23.18
N GLN A 782 -19.95 4.05 22.33
CA GLN A 782 -19.00 5.02 21.78
C GLN A 782 -18.35 5.90 22.85
N GLN A 783 -19.09 6.26 23.91
CA GLN A 783 -18.53 6.99 25.06
C GLN A 783 -17.59 6.12 25.90
N GLN A 784 -17.87 4.82 25.97
CA GLN A 784 -17.09 3.83 26.72
C GLN A 784 -15.83 3.38 25.98
N LEU A 785 -15.84 3.40 24.64
CA LEU A 785 -14.76 2.97 23.77
C LEU A 785 -14.35 4.09 22.79
N PRO A 786 -13.80 5.23 23.26
CA PRO A 786 -13.46 6.38 22.42
C PRO A 786 -12.36 6.09 21.39
N GLU A 787 -11.57 5.04 21.58
CA GLU A 787 -10.52 4.60 20.66
C GLU A 787 -11.04 3.84 19.42
N TYR A 788 -12.32 3.46 19.39
CA TYR A 788 -12.97 2.81 18.25
C TYR A 788 -14.12 3.65 17.70
N ASP A 789 -14.40 3.50 16.41
CA ASP A 789 -15.56 4.09 15.75
C ASP A 789 -16.70 3.06 15.71
N ILE A 790 -17.69 3.21 16.60
CA ILE A 790 -18.80 2.27 16.78
C ILE A 790 -19.89 2.54 15.73
N THR A 791 -19.90 1.73 14.67
CA THR A 791 -20.82 1.90 13.53
C THR A 791 -22.19 1.24 13.76
N GLU A 792 -23.14 1.48 12.86
CA GLU A 792 -24.47 0.84 12.88
C GLU A 792 -24.41 -0.69 12.69
N SER A 793 -23.38 -1.19 12.01
CA SER A 793 -23.12 -2.63 11.86
C SER A 793 -22.50 -3.28 13.10
N MET A 794 -22.28 -2.51 14.16
CA MET A 794 -21.83 -2.99 15.47
C MET A 794 -22.92 -2.83 16.52
N LEU A 795 -22.83 -3.65 17.57
CA LEU A 795 -23.57 -3.48 18.81
C LEU A 795 -22.68 -3.91 19.98
N CYS A 796 -22.96 -3.40 21.16
CA CYS A 796 -22.17 -3.71 22.35
C CYS A 796 -23.02 -4.40 23.41
N ALA A 797 -22.40 -5.28 24.20
CA ALA A 797 -23.05 -5.93 25.32
C ALA A 797 -22.05 -6.13 26.47
N GLY A 798 -22.47 -5.79 27.69
CA GLY A 798 -21.61 -5.86 28.87
C GLY A 798 -22.10 -4.98 30.01
N TYR A 799 -21.61 -5.25 31.21
CA TYR A 799 -21.90 -4.45 32.40
C TYR A 799 -20.94 -3.26 32.51
N GLU A 800 -21.42 -2.13 33.02
CA GLU A 800 -20.56 -0.96 33.27
C GLU A 800 -19.47 -1.27 34.31
N GLU A 801 -19.80 -2.11 35.30
CA GLU A 801 -18.86 -2.56 36.32
C GLU A 801 -17.84 -3.58 35.78
N GLY A 802 -18.03 -4.06 34.54
CA GLY A 802 -17.26 -5.14 33.96
C GLY A 802 -17.53 -6.49 34.62
N GLY A 803 -16.50 -7.32 34.76
CA GLY A 803 -16.55 -8.61 35.45
C GLY A 803 -17.14 -9.77 34.64
N THR A 804 -18.04 -9.51 33.68
CA THR A 804 -18.60 -10.53 32.77
C THR A 804 -18.53 -10.04 31.33
N ASP A 805 -17.83 -10.78 30.48
CA ASP A 805 -17.57 -10.43 29.08
C ASP A 805 -17.15 -11.67 28.28
N SER A 806 -17.23 -11.58 26.95
CA SER A 806 -16.53 -12.49 26.04
C SER A 806 -15.02 -12.26 26.08
N CYS A 807 -14.21 -13.29 25.81
CA CYS A 807 -12.76 -13.15 25.82
C CYS A 807 -12.11 -13.83 24.61
N GLN A 808 -10.77 -13.84 24.53
CA GLN A 808 -10.09 -14.48 23.38
C GLN A 808 -10.49 -15.97 23.30
N GLY A 809 -10.74 -16.45 22.08
CA GLY A 809 -11.27 -17.79 21.83
C GLY A 809 -12.80 -17.88 21.75
N ASP A 810 -13.53 -16.86 22.22
CA ASP A 810 -14.99 -16.73 22.00
C ASP A 810 -15.34 -16.02 20.69
N SER A 811 -14.34 -15.47 19.99
CA SER A 811 -14.46 -14.86 18.66
C SER A 811 -15.31 -15.70 17.71
N GLY A 812 -16.25 -15.08 17.01
CA GLY A 812 -17.21 -15.78 16.13
C GLY A 812 -18.35 -16.50 16.87
N GLY A 813 -18.26 -16.64 18.20
CA GLY A 813 -19.31 -17.20 19.05
C GLY A 813 -20.53 -16.28 19.14
N PRO A 814 -21.69 -16.82 19.55
CA PRO A 814 -22.96 -16.11 19.48
C PRO A 814 -23.24 -15.19 20.67
N LEU A 815 -23.80 -14.01 20.38
CA LEU A 815 -24.61 -13.23 21.30
C LEU A 815 -26.09 -13.46 20.99
N MET A 816 -26.81 -13.98 21.98
CA MET A 816 -28.13 -14.58 21.78
C MET A 816 -29.16 -13.92 22.65
N CYS A 817 -30.22 -13.40 22.06
CA CYS A 817 -31.32 -12.81 22.83
C CYS A 817 -32.56 -13.69 22.67
N GLN A 818 -33.31 -13.88 23.77
CA GLN A 818 -34.53 -14.68 23.74
C GLN A 818 -35.75 -13.79 23.48
N GLU A 819 -36.59 -14.15 22.51
CA GLU A 819 -37.87 -13.50 22.20
C GLU A 819 -38.93 -14.56 21.89
N ASN A 820 -40.14 -14.43 22.44
CA ASN A 820 -41.25 -15.37 22.20
C ASN A 820 -40.87 -16.86 22.37
N ASN A 821 -40.10 -17.16 23.43
CA ASN A 821 -39.53 -18.48 23.74
C ASN A 821 -38.52 -19.05 22.73
N ARG A 822 -38.07 -18.27 21.74
CA ARG A 822 -37.03 -18.65 20.78
C ARG A 822 -35.77 -17.82 20.98
N TRP A 823 -34.63 -18.41 20.68
CA TRP A 823 -33.32 -17.76 20.74
C TRP A 823 -32.91 -17.26 19.36
N PHE A 824 -32.52 -15.98 19.29
CA PHE A 824 -32.08 -15.30 18.09
C PHE A 824 -30.60 -14.95 18.19
N LEU A 825 -29.87 -15.11 17.08
CA LEU A 825 -28.49 -14.65 16.93
C LEU A 825 -28.50 -13.15 16.66
N VAL A 826 -28.25 -12.35 17.69
CA VAL A 826 -28.28 -10.89 17.60
C VAL A 826 -26.92 -10.32 17.27
N GLY A 827 -25.85 -10.96 17.75
CA GLY A 827 -24.48 -10.55 17.50
C GLY A 827 -23.53 -11.72 17.30
N VAL A 828 -22.42 -11.44 16.62
CA VAL A 828 -21.27 -12.34 16.48
C VAL A 828 -20.08 -11.70 17.20
N THR A 829 -19.45 -12.43 18.13
CA THR A 829 -18.36 -11.90 18.96
C THR A 829 -17.19 -11.44 18.09
N SER A 830 -16.84 -10.16 18.18
CA SER A 830 -15.90 -9.51 17.26
C SER A 830 -14.64 -9.01 17.97
N PHE A 831 -14.74 -8.02 18.86
CA PHE A 831 -13.60 -7.45 19.55
C PHE A 831 -13.98 -6.83 20.91
N GLY A 832 -12.96 -6.45 21.68
CA GLY A 832 -13.10 -5.74 22.95
C GLY A 832 -11.74 -5.26 23.45
N VAL A 833 -11.75 -4.37 24.44
CA VAL A 833 -10.52 -3.94 25.13
C VAL A 833 -10.26 -4.88 26.29
N GLN A 834 -9.29 -5.77 26.12
CA GLN A 834 -9.05 -6.87 27.05
C GLN A 834 -10.34 -7.70 27.24
N CYS A 835 -10.63 -8.16 28.45
CA CYS A 835 -11.86 -8.87 28.76
C CYS A 835 -12.39 -8.42 30.12
N ALA A 836 -13.68 -8.14 30.22
CA ALA A 836 -14.39 -7.89 31.48
C ALA A 836 -13.87 -6.70 32.30
N LEU A 837 -13.30 -5.68 31.63
CA LEU A 837 -12.90 -4.43 32.28
C LEU A 837 -14.13 -3.53 32.54
N PRO A 838 -14.13 -2.76 33.64
CA PRO A 838 -15.15 -1.74 33.86
C PRO A 838 -15.19 -0.74 32.70
N ASN A 839 -16.40 -0.36 32.27
CA ASN A 839 -16.67 0.55 31.14
C ASN A 839 -16.09 0.13 29.78
N HIS A 840 -15.78 -1.15 29.58
CA HIS A 840 -15.32 -1.64 28.27
C HIS A 840 -16.17 -2.86 27.88
N PRO A 841 -17.38 -2.66 27.33
CA PRO A 841 -18.22 -3.77 26.89
C PRO A 841 -17.59 -4.51 25.71
N GLY A 842 -17.96 -5.78 25.55
CA GLY A 842 -17.65 -6.53 24.33
C GLY A 842 -18.41 -5.96 23.13
N VAL A 843 -17.77 -5.98 21.95
CA VAL A 843 -18.33 -5.50 20.69
C VAL A 843 -18.59 -6.68 19.75
N TYR A 844 -19.77 -6.67 19.13
CA TYR A 844 -20.30 -7.74 18.31
C TYR A 844 -20.73 -7.20 16.95
N ALA A 845 -20.57 -7.99 15.89
CA ALA A 845 -21.15 -7.68 14.59
C ALA A 845 -22.67 -7.85 14.67
N ARG A 846 -23.43 -6.80 14.31
CA ARG A 846 -24.89 -6.77 14.41
C ARG A 846 -25.55 -7.58 13.31
N VAL A 847 -26.01 -8.78 13.62
CA VAL A 847 -26.51 -9.75 12.62
C VAL A 847 -27.70 -9.23 11.82
N SER A 848 -28.58 -8.42 12.42
CA SER A 848 -29.73 -7.83 11.72
C SER A 848 -29.33 -6.98 10.50
N GLN A 849 -28.11 -6.42 10.48
CA GLN A 849 -27.58 -5.62 9.36
C GLN A 849 -27.04 -6.48 8.20
N PHE A 850 -26.95 -7.80 8.39
CA PHE A 850 -26.38 -8.73 7.41
C PHE A 850 -27.39 -9.76 6.93
N ILE A 851 -28.67 -9.61 7.25
CA ILE A 851 -29.71 -10.61 6.99
C ILE A 851 -29.88 -10.90 5.50
N GLU A 852 -29.96 -9.86 4.66
CA GLU A 852 -30.00 -10.02 3.20
C GLU A 852 -28.79 -10.81 2.67
N TRP A 853 -27.60 -10.48 3.16
CA TRP A 853 -26.37 -11.16 2.78
C TRP A 853 -26.36 -12.63 3.25
N ILE A 854 -26.74 -12.90 4.50
CA ILE A 854 -26.82 -14.26 5.05
C ILE A 854 -27.86 -15.10 4.29
N HIS A 855 -29.04 -14.54 4.01
CA HIS A 855 -30.11 -15.26 3.31
C HIS A 855 -29.70 -15.70 1.91
N SER A 856 -28.81 -14.97 1.24
CA SER A 856 -28.29 -15.36 -0.09
C SER A 856 -27.57 -16.72 -0.13
N PHE A 857 -27.24 -17.29 1.04
CA PHE A 857 -26.59 -18.59 1.17
C PHE A 857 -27.54 -19.72 1.65
N LEU A 858 -28.64 -19.38 2.34
CA LEU A 858 -29.44 -20.36 3.10
C LEU A 858 -30.53 -21.07 2.28
N HIS A 859 -30.26 -21.29 0.99
CA HIS A 859 -31.22 -21.89 0.05
C HIS A 859 -31.21 -23.41 0.06
#